data_AF-A0A5E4PG71-F1
#
_entry.id   AF-A0A5E4PG71-F1
#
_cell.length_a   1.000
_cell.length_b   1.000
_cell.length_c   1.000
_cell.angle_alpha   90.00
_cell.angle_beta   90.00
_cell.angle_gamma   90.00
#
_symmetry.space_group_name_H-M   'P 1'
#
loop_
_entity.id
_entity.type
_entity.pdbx_description
1 polymer ?
#
loop_
_entity_poly.entity_id
_entity_poly.type
_entity_poly.pdbx_seq_one_letter_code
_entity_poly.pdbx_strand_id
1 'polypeptide(L)'
;MFREYFKNVHGISLISEGKIESMMILPATGDQVTLNPILHYYGAYEVNTPAKGIALTATGYRSLINYLNQEFIEDQTITDTSDESFSEYKKKYFSELGVNAGTEFSQKKLPTTHFMFVDAQSKQAFMQKFTQYNPRESYDPINRCESVEMPPGFLDQLMHEYYNENTKLKKKTSQESQAQLTNLIKLRSKIVNGLKAIEDIDRAHKLSLDYENKIDINLQTYEASGAYALSLEIFAEINRDILSDFQYDRLKHAAKMLISFDEKGQLQQSLQMDANFTFNIVYQYQKSAHEMSSQKFKGCPLISELSNADIKNEITNMIAQNTAASLYGGMIYSTSMKRFLPDSQMQSDTDEIVFQGGGMMGHSSMFRIIKVGVLANGEKIPFTVNPLQKPHHYEYYKVESNLGAGCHHPNYPVCMGTYITKLEPFNFDSQTRQYTATKTDPFANPDLYQQEMEVTLQGLISTERYLLFYRPPKMGQNGERSSTPGTPEAIEWERLNLIKQQLSGTQCPFVGYLAKEFSGSIKIFLVNEQLGYMQEEGSCPIFSIKQFVTGIIGGDLNTIHSGFLQANDTEGHLHHLQSKIEILQPTQIRVSSAISQWWMDTFKRYANMDGQPQGLTIEHGVDQSSSTSANPFVMDIIVISDPVLKQKWDTLLEQQTCQFVVNPKMFHSLQKEITRKYFPHDIPGMQILHQSPSEITLNFSDPLLAYFWEHHYKQALSASDYQDKFFKKQQSGLQVLKSLKLAGAHLITSAVIGEDKNKPDSYMVKFTCTDGDGARLLAKSIECYTTNKPGILVDKNEVIVDEARINILFQKLGVDGKKILPNLPEDIIAPPKSNRF
;
A
#
# COMPACT_ATOMS: atom_id res chain seq x y z
N MET A 1 3.43 17.57 -9.35
CA MET A 1 2.03 17.20 -9.66
C MET A 1 1.19 17.00 -8.39
N PHE A 2 1.41 16.00 -7.53
CA PHE A 2 0.69 15.90 -6.23
C PHE A 2 1.02 17.04 -5.25
N ARG A 3 2.28 17.16 -4.82
CA ARG A 3 2.74 18.24 -3.92
C ARG A 3 2.40 19.63 -4.46
N GLU A 4 2.62 19.85 -5.76
CA GLU A 4 2.30 21.12 -6.41
C GLU A 4 0.80 21.41 -6.41
N TYR A 5 -0.05 20.40 -6.63
CA TYR A 5 -1.49 20.57 -6.53
C TYR A 5 -1.89 21.00 -5.13
N PHE A 6 -1.48 20.29 -4.08
CA PHE A 6 -1.87 20.66 -2.70
C PHE A 6 -1.27 21.99 -2.26
N LYS A 7 -0.08 22.32 -2.74
CA LYS A 7 0.51 23.64 -2.56
C LYS A 7 -0.34 24.73 -3.21
N ASN A 8 -0.83 24.50 -4.43
CA ASN A 8 -1.59 25.51 -5.17
C ASN A 8 -3.05 25.63 -4.71
N VAL A 9 -3.69 24.51 -4.35
CA VAL A 9 -5.11 24.46 -3.98
C VAL A 9 -5.33 24.73 -2.50
N HIS A 10 -4.45 24.21 -1.64
CA HIS A 10 -4.61 24.26 -0.19
C HIS A 10 -3.48 25.01 0.53
N GLY A 11 -2.46 25.47 -0.20
CA GLY A 11 -1.28 26.10 0.39
C GLY A 11 -0.40 25.12 1.18
N ILE A 12 -0.55 23.80 1.02
CA ILE A 12 0.23 22.80 1.75
C ILE A 12 1.63 22.69 1.13
N SER A 13 2.67 22.99 1.91
CA SER A 13 4.06 22.99 1.45
C SER A 13 4.77 21.64 1.63
N LEU A 14 4.40 20.88 2.66
CA LEU A 14 4.97 19.59 3.02
C LEU A 14 3.96 18.76 3.84
N ILE A 15 4.02 17.45 3.70
CA ILE A 15 3.22 16.48 4.46
C ILE A 15 4.18 15.53 5.19
N SER A 16 3.92 15.30 6.48
CA SER A 16 4.71 14.39 7.30
C SER A 16 3.82 13.46 8.13
N GLU A 17 4.28 12.23 8.32
CA GLU A 17 3.66 11.25 9.22
C GLU A 17 3.93 11.69 10.66
N GLY A 18 2.87 11.74 11.49
CA GLY A 18 2.99 11.98 12.92
C GLY A 18 3.51 10.76 13.69
N LYS A 19 3.76 10.92 14.98
CA LYS A 19 4.15 9.81 15.85
C LYS A 19 2.97 8.84 16.01
N ILE A 20 3.18 7.54 15.78
CA ILE A 20 2.19 6.54 16.22
C ILE A 20 2.33 6.41 17.73
N GLU A 21 1.25 6.70 18.43
CA GLU A 21 1.16 6.52 19.87
C GLU A 21 0.12 5.44 20.18
N SER A 22 0.48 4.51 21.05
CA SER A 22 -0.54 3.65 21.64
C SER A 22 -1.47 4.50 22.48
N MET A 23 -2.76 4.20 22.34
CA MET A 23 -3.82 4.82 23.09
C MET A 23 -4.30 3.85 24.16
N MET A 24 -4.47 4.34 25.37
CA MET A 24 -5.26 3.68 26.40
C MET A 24 -6.71 4.11 26.23
N ILE A 25 -7.59 3.15 26.01
CA ILE A 25 -9.03 3.38 25.91
C ILE A 25 -9.68 2.91 27.20
N LEU A 26 -10.44 3.83 27.79
CA LEU A 26 -11.29 3.62 28.95
C LEU A 26 -12.74 3.54 28.45
N PRO A 27 -13.33 2.34 28.35
CA PRO A 27 -14.67 2.17 27.79
C PRO A 27 -15.71 2.86 28.66
N ALA A 28 -16.73 3.43 28.03
CA ALA A 28 -17.87 4.00 28.74
C ALA A 28 -18.66 2.90 29.48
N THR A 29 -19.16 3.23 30.67
CA THR A 29 -20.12 2.38 31.42
C THR A 29 -21.56 2.56 30.93
N GLY A 30 -21.82 3.60 30.13
CA GLY A 30 -23.12 3.93 29.54
C GLY A 30 -23.02 5.00 28.44
N ASP A 31 -24.12 5.72 28.18
CA ASP A 31 -24.19 6.70 27.08
C ASP A 31 -23.55 8.07 27.40
N GLN A 32 -23.14 8.32 28.64
CA GLN A 32 -22.54 9.59 29.05
C GLN A 32 -21.10 9.39 29.49
N VAL A 33 -20.21 10.15 28.84
CA VAL A 33 -18.79 10.25 29.17
C VAL A 33 -18.51 11.72 29.42
N THR A 34 -17.81 12.04 30.51
CA THR A 34 -17.44 13.42 30.84
C THR A 34 -15.93 13.57 30.79
N LEU A 35 -15.46 14.60 30.08
CA LEU A 35 -14.05 15.02 30.11
C LEU A 35 -13.92 16.20 31.06
N ASN A 36 -13.09 16.06 32.10
CA ASN A 36 -12.76 17.15 33.01
C ASN A 36 -11.51 17.91 32.51
N PRO A 37 -11.18 19.10 33.08
CA PRO A 37 -10.00 19.87 32.66
C PRO A 37 -8.67 19.13 32.81
N ILE A 38 -8.53 18.27 33.83
CA ILE A 38 -7.33 17.47 34.07
C ILE A 38 -7.13 16.46 32.92
N LEU A 39 -8.20 15.79 32.51
CA LEU A 39 -8.19 14.89 31.36
C LEU A 39 -7.79 15.63 30.07
N HIS A 40 -8.35 16.81 29.83
CA HIS A 40 -7.96 17.63 28.68
C HIS A 40 -6.48 18.04 28.73
N TYR A 41 -5.98 18.41 29.92
CA TYR A 41 -4.57 18.75 30.12
C TYR A 41 -3.63 17.60 29.77
N TYR A 42 -4.00 16.36 30.10
CA TYR A 42 -3.24 15.15 29.72
C TYR A 42 -3.62 14.58 28.33
N GLY A 43 -4.32 15.35 27.50
CA GLY A 43 -4.58 15.02 26.09
C GLY A 43 -5.72 14.03 25.86
N ALA A 44 -6.62 13.85 26.83
CA ALA A 44 -7.76 12.96 26.68
C ALA A 44 -8.83 13.53 25.73
N TYR A 45 -9.50 12.63 25.01
CA TYR A 45 -10.66 12.96 24.19
C TYR A 45 -11.65 11.79 24.12
N GLU A 46 -12.91 12.10 23.79
CA GLU A 46 -13.95 11.10 23.62
C GLU A 46 -13.75 10.34 22.30
N VAL A 47 -13.93 9.02 22.35
CA VAL A 47 -13.84 8.13 21.19
C VAL A 47 -15.11 7.29 21.05
N ASN A 48 -15.47 6.95 19.81
CA ASN A 48 -16.65 6.13 19.49
C ASN A 48 -16.32 4.82 18.75
N THR A 49 -15.05 4.54 18.48
CA THR A 49 -14.58 3.37 17.73
C THR A 49 -13.24 2.88 18.29
N PRO A 50 -13.07 1.58 18.61
CA PRO A 50 -14.01 0.46 18.47
C PRO A 50 -15.08 0.39 19.56
N ALA A 51 -14.96 1.20 20.62
CA ALA A 51 -15.94 1.34 21.69
C ALA A 51 -16.08 2.82 22.07
N LYS A 52 -17.26 3.20 22.59
CA LYS A 52 -17.48 4.52 23.18
C LYS A 52 -16.67 4.65 24.47
N GLY A 53 -16.01 5.77 24.71
CA GLY A 53 -15.21 5.98 25.93
C GLY A 53 -14.26 7.17 25.86
N ILE A 54 -13.27 7.18 26.76
CA ILE A 54 -12.18 8.15 26.78
C ILE A 54 -10.91 7.49 26.24
N ALA A 55 -10.21 8.17 25.34
CA ALA A 55 -8.89 7.75 24.90
C ALA A 55 -7.81 8.75 25.34
N LEU A 56 -6.69 8.22 25.84
CA LEU A 56 -5.46 8.96 26.13
C LEU A 56 -4.28 8.27 25.47
N THR A 57 -3.23 9.02 25.15
CA THR A 57 -1.97 8.40 24.72
C THR A 57 -1.39 7.59 25.89
N ALA A 58 -0.62 6.54 25.66
CA ALA A 58 -0.07 5.71 26.74
C ALA A 58 0.83 6.53 27.69
N THR A 59 1.51 7.55 27.16
CA THR A 59 2.29 8.52 27.94
C THR A 59 1.38 9.46 28.73
N GLY A 60 0.30 9.97 28.11
CA GLY A 60 -0.70 10.80 28.78
C GLY A 60 -1.42 10.05 29.90
N TYR A 61 -1.80 8.79 29.65
CA TYR A 61 -2.39 7.91 30.66
C TYR A 61 -1.43 7.65 31.81
N ARG A 62 -0.16 7.28 31.54
CA ARG A 62 0.86 7.12 32.60
C ARG A 62 1.05 8.40 33.42
N SER A 63 1.09 9.55 32.76
CA SER A 63 1.23 10.85 33.43
C SER A 63 0.01 11.17 34.30
N LEU A 64 -1.20 10.88 33.81
CA LEU A 64 -2.44 11.00 34.57
C LEU A 64 -2.44 10.06 35.79
N ILE A 65 -2.05 8.79 35.62
CA ILE A 65 -1.99 7.84 36.75
C ILE A 65 -0.97 8.30 37.79
N ASN A 66 0.19 8.82 37.37
CA ASN A 66 1.18 9.36 38.29
C ASN A 66 0.65 10.59 39.04
N TYR A 67 -0.05 11.48 38.34
CA TYR A 67 -0.71 12.64 38.94
C TYR A 67 -1.77 12.20 39.97
N LEU A 68 -2.65 11.26 39.60
CA LEU A 68 -3.67 10.73 40.51
C LEU A 68 -3.04 10.02 41.72
N ASN A 69 -1.90 9.35 41.55
CA ASN A 69 -1.17 8.73 42.66
C ASN A 69 -0.57 9.78 43.60
N GLN A 70 -0.02 10.87 43.06
CA GLN A 70 0.45 11.99 43.87
C GLN A 70 -0.71 12.64 44.63
N GLU A 71 -1.83 12.90 43.96
CA GLU A 71 -3.04 13.45 44.58
C GLU A 71 -3.56 12.53 45.70
N PHE A 72 -3.59 11.21 45.47
CA PHE A 72 -3.97 10.21 46.45
C PHE A 72 -3.04 10.16 47.68
N ILE A 73 -1.73 10.30 47.49
CA ILE A 73 -0.74 10.32 48.58
C ILE A 73 -0.80 11.63 49.38
N GLU A 74 -1.08 12.76 48.72
CA GLU A 74 -1.16 14.08 49.35
C GLU A 74 -2.49 14.34 50.07
N ASP A 75 -3.52 13.54 49.80
CA ASP A 75 -4.81 13.61 50.48
C ASP A 75 -4.69 13.12 51.94
N GLN A 76 -4.64 14.08 52.86
CA GLN A 76 -4.51 13.84 54.30
C GLN A 76 -5.69 13.08 54.92
N THR A 77 -6.78 12.86 54.17
CA THR A 77 -7.93 12.06 54.63
C THR A 77 -7.76 10.56 54.41
N ILE A 78 -6.75 10.15 53.64
CA ILE A 78 -6.50 8.75 53.28
C ILE A 78 -5.43 8.18 54.22
N THR A 79 -5.81 7.17 55.02
CA THR A 79 -4.92 6.57 56.02
C THR A 79 -4.16 5.34 55.53
N ASP A 80 -4.59 4.73 54.42
CA ASP A 80 -3.92 3.59 53.78
C ASP A 80 -3.47 3.95 52.36
N THR A 81 -2.16 3.97 52.14
CA THR A 81 -1.53 4.29 50.86
C THR A 81 -1.06 3.05 50.10
N SER A 82 -1.69 1.90 50.34
CA SER A 82 -1.40 0.66 49.62
C SER A 82 -1.79 0.73 48.13
N ASP A 83 -1.16 -0.12 47.30
CA ASP A 83 -1.48 -0.24 45.87
C ASP A 83 -2.95 -0.64 45.63
N GLU A 84 -3.53 -1.40 46.56
CA GLU A 84 -4.94 -1.84 46.52
C GLU A 84 -5.88 -0.64 46.73
N SER A 85 -5.62 0.18 47.75
CA SER A 85 -6.38 1.41 48.02
C SER A 85 -6.26 2.43 46.88
N PHE A 86 -5.08 2.57 46.27
CA PHE A 86 -4.92 3.39 45.08
C PHE A 86 -5.72 2.85 43.88
N SER A 87 -5.76 1.53 43.70
CA SER A 87 -6.54 0.89 42.62
C SER A 87 -8.05 1.15 42.76
N GLU A 88 -8.58 1.17 43.99
CA GLU A 88 -9.97 1.54 44.26
C GLU A 88 -10.24 3.03 44.01
N TYR A 89 -9.34 3.91 44.47
CA TYR A 89 -9.41 5.34 44.17
C TYR A 89 -9.43 5.61 42.66
N LYS A 90 -8.52 4.97 41.91
CA LYS A 90 -8.47 5.04 40.45
C LYS A 90 -9.79 4.61 39.80
N LYS A 91 -10.35 3.47 40.23
CA LYS A 91 -11.65 2.97 39.72
C LYS A 91 -12.77 3.95 39.99
N LYS A 92 -12.82 4.54 41.20
CA LYS A 92 -13.82 5.52 41.58
C LYS A 92 -13.72 6.77 40.71
N TYR A 93 -12.53 7.37 40.58
CA TYR A 93 -12.28 8.54 39.73
C TYR A 93 -12.79 8.33 38.30
N PHE A 94 -12.45 7.19 37.68
CA PHE A 94 -12.88 6.89 36.32
C PHE A 94 -14.39 6.57 36.21
N SER A 95 -14.98 5.95 37.24
CA SER A 95 -16.42 5.70 37.26
C SER A 95 -17.25 6.98 37.31
N GLU A 96 -16.77 8.02 38.00
CA GLU A 96 -17.41 9.34 38.05
C GLU A 96 -17.39 10.06 36.70
N LEU A 97 -16.44 9.71 35.83
CA LEU A 97 -16.33 10.21 34.46
C LEU A 97 -17.19 9.41 33.46
N GLY A 98 -17.91 8.38 33.94
CA GLY A 98 -18.73 7.49 33.11
C GLY A 98 -17.93 6.44 32.35
N VAL A 99 -16.71 6.10 32.81
CA VAL A 99 -15.85 5.09 32.18
C VAL A 99 -15.39 3.99 33.14
N ASN A 100 -15.09 2.81 32.61
CA ASN A 100 -14.65 1.65 33.39
C ASN A 100 -13.15 1.39 33.19
N ALA A 101 -12.35 1.83 34.17
CA ALA A 101 -10.91 1.56 34.18
C ALA A 101 -10.56 0.07 34.35
N GLY A 102 -11.46 -0.76 34.90
CA GLY A 102 -11.24 -2.20 35.01
C GLY A 102 -11.31 -2.94 33.67
N THR A 103 -11.86 -2.30 32.63
CA THR A 103 -11.93 -2.81 31.26
C THR A 103 -11.06 -2.00 30.30
N GLU A 104 -10.08 -1.27 30.82
CA GLU A 104 -9.16 -0.51 29.98
C GLU A 104 -8.40 -1.43 29.02
N PHE A 105 -8.18 -0.97 27.79
CA PHE A 105 -7.40 -1.71 26.81
C PHE A 105 -6.53 -0.76 26.00
N SER A 106 -5.35 -1.24 25.60
CA SER A 106 -4.49 -0.50 24.69
C SER A 106 -4.94 -0.74 23.24
N GLN A 107 -5.09 0.34 22.49
CA GLN A 107 -5.28 0.29 21.04
C GLN A 107 -4.19 1.10 20.35
N LYS A 108 -3.60 0.53 19.29
CA LYS A 108 -2.73 1.29 18.37
C LYS A 108 -3.62 2.06 17.41
N LYS A 109 -3.51 3.40 17.38
CA LYS A 109 -4.13 4.21 16.33
C LYS A 109 -3.19 4.34 15.14
N LEU A 110 -3.79 4.49 13.97
CA LEU A 110 -3.07 5.00 12.80
C LEU A 110 -2.41 6.35 13.15
N PRO A 111 -1.25 6.69 12.56
CA PRO A 111 -0.58 7.95 12.84
C PRO A 111 -1.45 9.13 12.41
N THR A 112 -1.39 10.22 13.17
CA THR A 112 -1.86 11.52 12.69
C THR A 112 -0.98 12.00 11.53
N THR A 113 -1.46 12.98 10.79
CA THR A 113 -0.66 13.59 9.71
C THR A 113 -0.47 15.06 10.00
N HIS A 114 0.78 15.54 9.85
CA HIS A 114 1.12 16.94 10.01
C HIS A 114 1.22 17.60 8.63
N PHE A 115 0.55 18.74 8.51
CA PHE A 115 0.55 19.57 7.31
C PHE A 115 1.24 20.90 7.61
N MET A 116 2.23 21.24 6.80
CA MET A 116 2.86 22.56 6.79
C MET A 116 2.29 23.39 5.66
N PHE A 117 2.24 24.71 5.87
CA PHE A 117 1.63 25.64 4.92
C PHE A 117 2.65 26.65 4.42
N VAL A 118 2.41 27.18 3.21
CA VAL A 118 3.23 28.24 2.61
C VAL A 118 3.10 29.54 3.41
N ASP A 119 1.91 29.81 3.97
CA ASP A 119 1.61 31.00 4.76
C ASP A 119 0.47 30.76 5.76
N ALA A 120 0.31 31.69 6.69
CA ALA A 120 -0.71 31.63 7.74
C ALA A 120 -2.14 31.77 7.21
N GLN A 121 -2.33 32.47 6.08
CA GLN A 121 -3.66 32.63 5.47
C GLN A 121 -4.18 31.30 4.93
N SER A 122 -3.33 30.56 4.22
CA SER A 122 -3.62 29.22 3.73
C SER A 122 -3.89 28.24 4.88
N LYS A 123 -3.11 28.33 5.97
CA LYS A 123 -3.34 27.56 7.19
C LYS A 123 -4.76 27.80 7.74
N GLN A 124 -5.15 29.05 7.92
CA GLN A 124 -6.48 29.40 8.43
C GLN A 124 -7.60 28.96 7.49
N ALA A 125 -7.45 29.19 6.19
CA ALA A 125 -8.43 28.76 5.19
C ALA A 125 -8.59 27.23 5.16
N PHE A 126 -7.49 26.49 5.29
CA PHE A 126 -7.50 25.03 5.38
C PHE A 126 -8.22 24.54 6.63
N MET A 127 -7.88 25.09 7.81
CA MET A 127 -8.54 24.72 9.07
C MET A 127 -10.05 25.01 9.01
N GLN A 128 -10.45 26.12 8.39
CA GLN A 128 -11.86 26.44 8.18
C GLN A 128 -12.55 25.45 7.21
N LYS A 129 -11.96 25.18 6.04
CA LYS A 129 -12.50 24.23 5.03
C LYS A 129 -12.72 22.85 5.64
N PHE A 130 -11.78 22.37 6.46
CA PHE A 130 -11.78 21.03 7.02
C PHE A 130 -12.17 20.97 8.51
N THR A 131 -12.91 21.97 9.01
CA THR A 131 -13.33 22.06 10.43
C THR A 131 -13.97 20.77 10.93
N GLN A 132 -14.73 20.07 10.09
CA GLN A 132 -15.40 18.80 10.41
C GLN A 132 -14.45 17.66 10.83
N TYR A 133 -13.17 17.74 10.45
CA TYR A 133 -12.12 16.78 10.83
C TYR A 133 -11.37 17.20 12.11
N ASN A 134 -11.78 18.30 12.76
CA ASN A 134 -11.16 18.86 13.96
C ASN A 134 -9.64 19.08 13.82
N PRO A 135 -9.19 19.88 12.83
CA PRO A 135 -7.78 20.22 12.66
C PRO A 135 -7.23 20.90 13.91
N ARG A 136 -6.02 20.53 14.34
CA ARG A 136 -5.37 21.10 15.54
C ARG A 136 -4.07 21.76 15.17
N GLU A 137 -3.84 22.97 15.65
CA GLU A 137 -2.49 23.53 15.64
C GLU A 137 -1.60 22.66 16.52
N SER A 138 -0.47 22.25 15.96
CA SER A 138 0.47 21.32 16.58
C SER A 138 1.89 21.69 16.15
N TYR A 139 2.87 20.91 16.61
CA TYR A 139 4.26 21.06 16.25
C TYR A 139 4.71 19.79 15.54
N ASP A 140 5.19 19.92 14.30
CA ASP A 140 5.80 18.80 13.58
C ASP A 140 7.21 18.60 14.15
N PRO A 141 7.46 17.49 14.84
CA PRO A 141 8.73 17.27 15.49
C PRO A 141 9.82 16.77 14.54
N ILE A 142 9.46 16.23 13.37
CA ILE A 142 10.42 15.83 12.32
C ILE A 142 10.98 17.08 11.66
N ASN A 143 10.11 17.98 11.21
CA ASN A 143 10.51 19.20 10.50
C ASN A 143 10.77 20.40 11.41
N ARG A 144 10.45 20.28 12.71
CA ARG A 144 10.66 21.31 13.74
C ARG A 144 9.97 22.63 13.45
N CYS A 145 8.72 22.56 13.05
CA CYS A 145 7.95 23.74 12.71
C CYS A 145 6.49 23.59 13.13
N GLU A 146 5.79 24.73 13.19
CA GLU A 146 4.35 24.73 13.38
C GLU A 146 3.66 23.98 12.23
N SER A 147 2.67 23.19 12.60
CA SER A 147 1.90 22.38 11.66
C SER A 147 0.43 22.36 12.05
N VAL A 148 -0.40 21.87 11.14
CA VAL A 148 -1.76 21.45 11.46
C VAL A 148 -1.77 19.94 11.50
N GLU A 149 -2.11 19.39 12.65
CA GLU A 149 -2.32 17.97 12.86
C GLU A 149 -3.74 17.60 12.45
N MET A 150 -3.84 16.53 11.64
CA MET A 150 -5.10 15.97 11.17
C MET A 150 -5.28 14.53 11.66
N PRO A 151 -6.54 14.09 11.82
CA PRO A 151 -6.83 12.74 12.25
C PRO A 151 -6.37 11.71 11.21
N PRO A 152 -6.15 10.46 11.64
CA PRO A 152 -5.77 9.39 10.72
C PRO A 152 -6.83 9.12 9.65
N GLY A 153 -6.39 8.76 8.45
CA GLY A 153 -7.27 8.56 7.28
C GLY A 153 -7.66 9.85 6.54
N PHE A 154 -7.33 11.04 7.07
CA PHE A 154 -7.58 12.30 6.35
C PHE A 154 -6.80 12.40 5.02
N LEU A 155 -5.64 11.75 4.93
CA LEU A 155 -4.89 11.65 3.68
C LEU A 155 -5.74 11.03 2.56
N ASP A 156 -6.58 10.04 2.84
CA ASP A 156 -7.45 9.44 1.82
C ASP A 156 -8.47 10.44 1.27
N GLN A 157 -8.96 11.35 2.11
CA GLN A 157 -9.86 12.44 1.69
C GLN A 157 -9.12 13.43 0.77
N LEU A 158 -7.91 13.86 1.14
CA LEU A 158 -7.10 14.71 0.27
C LEU A 158 -6.80 14.02 -1.05
N MET A 159 -6.39 12.76 -1.00
CA MET A 159 -6.17 11.93 -2.19
C MET A 159 -7.43 11.88 -3.05
N HIS A 160 -8.61 11.66 -2.46
CA HIS A 160 -9.89 11.66 -3.16
C HIS A 160 -10.19 13.00 -3.85
N GLU A 161 -9.95 14.14 -3.20
CA GLU A 161 -10.07 15.46 -3.82
C GLU A 161 -9.10 15.60 -5.00
N TYR A 162 -7.83 15.23 -4.84
CA TYR A 162 -6.84 15.24 -5.92
C TYR A 162 -7.27 14.34 -7.08
N TYR A 163 -7.77 13.14 -6.79
CA TYR A 163 -8.28 12.20 -7.79
C TYR A 163 -9.42 12.83 -8.58
N ASN A 164 -10.44 13.35 -7.90
CA ASN A 164 -11.62 13.91 -8.55
C ASN A 164 -11.27 15.11 -9.43
N GLU A 165 -10.41 16.02 -8.99
CA GLU A 165 -10.05 17.21 -9.77
C GLU A 165 -9.06 16.92 -10.91
N ASN A 166 -8.19 15.92 -10.75
CA ASN A 166 -7.21 15.53 -11.76
C ASN A 166 -7.66 14.33 -12.62
N THR A 167 -8.92 13.90 -12.55
CA THR A 167 -9.52 12.85 -13.39
C THR A 167 -9.70 13.23 -14.87
N LYS A 168 -8.97 14.24 -15.38
CA LYS A 168 -8.61 14.22 -16.80
C LYS A 168 -7.64 13.04 -16.98
N LEU A 169 -8.18 11.83 -16.99
CA LEU A 169 -7.49 10.57 -17.24
C LEU A 169 -6.48 10.87 -18.35
N LYS A 170 -5.18 10.72 -18.06
CA LYS A 170 -4.19 10.67 -19.14
C LYS A 170 -4.79 9.70 -20.15
N LYS A 171 -5.08 10.16 -21.38
CA LYS A 171 -5.64 9.31 -22.42
C LYS A 171 -4.63 8.18 -22.66
N LYS A 172 -4.86 7.04 -22.03
CA LYS A 172 -4.05 5.85 -22.21
C LYS A 172 -4.41 5.23 -23.53
N THR A 173 -3.40 4.82 -24.26
CA THR A 173 -3.61 3.94 -25.41
C THR A 173 -4.15 2.60 -24.92
N SER A 174 -4.89 1.89 -25.79
CA SER A 174 -5.36 0.53 -25.49
C SER A 174 -4.21 -0.41 -25.09
N GLN A 175 -3.03 -0.23 -25.71
CA GLN A 175 -1.83 -1.02 -25.40
C GLN A 175 -1.30 -0.76 -23.97
N GLU A 176 -1.26 0.50 -23.53
CA GLU A 176 -0.84 0.84 -22.16
C GLU A 176 -1.82 0.31 -21.11
N SER A 177 -3.12 0.42 -21.37
CA SER A 177 -4.17 -0.15 -20.51
C SER A 177 -4.05 -1.67 -20.41
N GLN A 178 -3.81 -2.34 -21.54
CA GLN A 178 -3.62 -3.79 -21.57
C GLN A 178 -2.35 -4.23 -20.83
N ALA A 179 -1.24 -3.52 -21.01
CA ALA A 179 0.01 -3.79 -20.31
C ALA A 179 -0.16 -3.65 -18.78
N GLN A 180 -0.85 -2.60 -18.34
CA GLN A 180 -1.19 -2.41 -16.93
C GLN A 180 -2.10 -3.52 -16.40
N LEU A 181 -3.13 -3.91 -17.16
CA LEU A 181 -4.02 -5.01 -16.81
C LEU A 181 -3.26 -6.32 -16.61
N THR A 182 -2.35 -6.67 -17.54
CA THR A 182 -1.48 -7.84 -17.42
C THR A 182 -0.62 -7.78 -16.16
N ASN A 183 -0.04 -6.62 -15.84
CA ASN A 183 0.76 -6.44 -14.63
C ASN A 183 -0.08 -6.59 -13.35
N LEU A 184 -1.27 -6.01 -13.29
CA LEU A 184 -2.19 -6.13 -12.15
C LEU A 184 -2.61 -7.59 -11.92
N ILE A 185 -2.94 -8.33 -12.98
CA ILE A 185 -3.26 -9.75 -12.90
C ILE A 185 -2.06 -10.55 -12.37
N LYS A 186 -0.84 -10.22 -12.83
CA LYS A 186 0.39 -10.85 -12.33
C LYS A 186 0.62 -10.55 -10.85
N LEU A 187 0.42 -9.31 -10.38
CA LEU A 187 0.52 -8.94 -8.97
C LEU A 187 -0.51 -9.67 -8.11
N ARG A 188 -1.77 -9.72 -8.56
CA ARG A 188 -2.83 -10.48 -7.88
C ARG A 188 -2.49 -11.96 -7.77
N SER A 189 -2.00 -12.56 -8.86
CA SER A 189 -1.53 -13.95 -8.90
C SER A 189 -0.41 -14.21 -7.89
N LYS A 190 0.59 -13.30 -7.78
CA LYS A 190 1.69 -13.43 -6.80
C LYS A 190 1.18 -13.53 -5.37
N ILE A 191 0.15 -12.77 -5.00
CA ILE A 191 -0.46 -12.82 -3.66
C ILE A 191 -1.27 -14.11 -3.49
N VAL A 192 -2.25 -14.35 -4.38
CA VAL A 192 -3.20 -15.46 -4.24
C VAL A 192 -2.52 -16.82 -4.25
N ASN A 193 -1.49 -16.98 -5.09
CA ASN A 193 -0.79 -18.26 -5.22
C ASN A 193 0.40 -18.40 -4.25
N GLY A 194 0.72 -17.36 -3.48
CA GLY A 194 1.89 -17.30 -2.60
C GLY A 194 1.51 -17.21 -1.13
N LEU A 195 1.38 -18.36 -0.45
CA LEU A 195 1.08 -18.40 1.01
C LEU A 195 2.03 -17.51 1.82
N LYS A 196 3.32 -17.53 1.48
CA LYS A 196 4.33 -16.67 2.14
C LYS A 196 4.09 -15.18 1.90
N ALA A 197 3.62 -14.79 0.70
CA ALA A 197 3.33 -13.38 0.40
C ALA A 197 2.15 -12.85 1.20
N ILE A 198 1.13 -13.69 1.46
CA ILE A 198 -0.02 -13.37 2.33
C ILE A 198 0.48 -13.09 3.76
N GLU A 199 1.25 -14.02 4.32
CA GLU A 199 1.78 -13.85 5.68
C GLU A 199 2.69 -12.62 5.81
N ASP A 200 3.58 -12.41 4.83
CA ASP A 200 4.55 -11.32 4.85
C ASP A 200 3.85 -9.94 4.75
N ILE A 201 2.81 -9.79 3.91
CA ILE A 201 2.02 -8.54 3.84
C ILE A 201 1.29 -8.27 5.15
N ASP A 202 0.64 -9.28 5.74
CA ASP A 202 -0.11 -9.09 6.99
C ASP A 202 0.83 -8.73 8.16
N ARG A 203 2.02 -9.34 8.22
CA ARG A 203 3.05 -8.99 9.21
C ARG A 203 3.60 -7.59 8.96
N ALA A 204 3.85 -7.21 7.71
CA ALA A 204 4.34 -5.87 7.35
C ALA A 204 3.31 -4.78 7.68
N HIS A 205 2.02 -5.02 7.39
CA HIS A 205 0.91 -4.16 7.80
C HIS A 205 0.93 -3.96 9.32
N LYS A 206 0.92 -5.04 10.10
CA LYS A 206 0.94 -4.95 11.56
C LYS A 206 2.18 -4.26 12.12
N LEU A 207 3.36 -4.52 11.55
CA LEU A 207 4.61 -3.88 11.97
C LEU A 207 4.68 -2.41 11.59
N SER A 208 4.07 -2.01 10.47
CA SER A 208 3.96 -0.59 10.09
C SER A 208 3.15 0.24 11.09
N LEU A 209 2.42 -0.45 11.99
CA LEU A 209 1.64 0.07 13.11
C LEU A 209 2.31 -0.17 14.48
N ASP A 210 3.42 -0.92 14.56
CA ASP A 210 4.03 -1.38 15.82
C ASP A 210 5.25 -0.58 16.28
N TYR A 211 4.97 0.52 16.98
CA TYR A 211 5.99 1.39 17.58
C TYR A 211 6.36 1.02 19.03
N GLU A 212 5.66 0.05 19.65
CA GLU A 212 5.91 -0.33 21.05
C GLU A 212 6.73 -1.63 21.20
N ASN A 213 7.13 -2.24 20.08
CA ASN A 213 7.90 -3.48 20.07
C ASN A 213 7.25 -4.62 20.88
N LYS A 214 5.90 -4.71 20.87
CA LYS A 214 5.21 -5.81 21.56
C LYS A 214 5.53 -7.09 20.79
N ILE A 215 6.24 -8.00 21.47
CA ILE A 215 7.04 -9.13 20.96
C ILE A 215 6.30 -10.12 20.04
N ASP A 216 4.99 -9.98 19.85
CA ASP A 216 4.16 -10.96 19.15
C ASP A 216 4.35 -10.99 17.62
N ILE A 217 5.13 -10.07 17.04
CA ILE A 217 5.35 -10.02 15.58
C ILE A 217 6.84 -9.88 15.26
N ASN A 218 7.47 -10.99 14.87
CA ASN A 218 8.84 -11.01 14.35
C ASN A 218 8.81 -11.11 12.82
N LEU A 219 9.39 -10.12 12.15
CA LEU A 219 9.60 -10.10 10.70
C LEU A 219 11.06 -9.77 10.43
N GLN A 220 11.75 -10.67 9.74
CA GLN A 220 13.14 -10.43 9.38
C GLN A 220 13.23 -9.37 8.28
N THR A 221 14.35 -8.66 8.20
CA THR A 221 14.56 -7.58 7.20
C THR A 221 14.34 -8.07 5.77
N TYR A 222 14.70 -9.32 5.45
CA TYR A 222 14.49 -9.88 4.12
C TYR A 222 13.00 -10.13 3.79
N GLU A 223 12.18 -10.49 4.78
CA GLU A 223 10.72 -10.67 4.63
C GLU A 223 10.03 -9.31 4.50
N ALA A 224 10.43 -8.37 5.37
CA ALA A 224 9.95 -7.00 5.34
C ALA A 224 10.26 -6.32 4.00
N SER A 225 11.44 -6.57 3.43
CA SER A 225 11.83 -6.03 2.11
C SER A 225 10.90 -6.53 1.00
N GLY A 226 10.61 -7.83 0.97
CA GLY A 226 9.71 -8.42 -0.02
C GLY A 226 8.27 -7.91 0.10
N ALA A 227 7.74 -7.86 1.32
CA ALA A 227 6.39 -7.36 1.58
C ALA A 227 6.22 -5.89 1.20
N TYR A 228 7.17 -5.04 1.62
CA TYR A 228 7.12 -3.60 1.36
C TYR A 228 7.28 -3.31 -0.14
N ALA A 229 8.15 -4.05 -0.84
CA ALA A 229 8.29 -3.94 -2.28
C ALA A 229 6.98 -4.28 -3.01
N LEU A 230 6.31 -5.37 -2.62
CA LEU A 230 5.04 -5.77 -3.20
C LEU A 230 3.95 -4.71 -2.96
N SER A 231 3.87 -4.14 -1.76
CA SER A 231 2.96 -3.03 -1.46
C SER A 231 3.23 -1.80 -2.35
N LEU A 232 4.51 -1.43 -2.53
CA LEU A 232 4.91 -0.36 -3.46
C LEU A 232 4.52 -0.66 -4.91
N GLU A 233 4.72 -1.88 -5.39
CA GLU A 233 4.31 -2.27 -6.75
C GLU A 233 2.81 -2.13 -6.94
N ILE A 234 2.01 -2.59 -5.98
CA ILE A 234 0.55 -2.50 -6.01
C ILE A 234 0.13 -1.03 -5.99
N PHE A 235 0.66 -0.25 -5.05
CA PHE A 235 0.38 1.18 -4.93
C PHE A 235 0.71 1.94 -6.22
N ALA A 236 1.82 1.62 -6.87
CA ALA A 236 2.22 2.24 -8.14
C ALA A 236 1.25 1.88 -9.28
N GLU A 237 0.82 0.62 -9.40
CA GLU A 237 -0.07 0.18 -10.48
C GLU A 237 -1.51 0.66 -10.29
N ILE A 238 -2.07 0.63 -9.08
CA ILE A 238 -3.45 1.09 -8.84
C ILE A 238 -3.59 2.59 -9.10
N ASN A 239 -2.53 3.35 -8.83
CA ASN A 239 -2.47 4.80 -8.99
C ASN A 239 -1.78 5.27 -10.28
N ARG A 240 -1.47 4.37 -11.23
CA ARG A 240 -0.71 4.71 -12.44
C ARG A 240 -1.28 5.89 -13.23
N ASP A 241 -2.61 6.04 -13.26
CA ASP A 241 -3.31 7.09 -14.03
C ASP A 241 -3.01 8.51 -13.56
N ILE A 242 -2.65 8.69 -12.30
CA ILE A 242 -2.47 10.00 -11.68
C ILE A 242 -1.03 10.31 -11.29
N LEU A 243 -0.17 9.29 -11.30
CA LEU A 243 1.24 9.45 -11.04
C LEU A 243 1.89 10.06 -12.28
N SER A 244 2.72 11.08 -12.08
CA SER A 244 3.64 11.48 -13.15
C SER A 244 4.59 10.32 -13.44
N ASP A 245 5.13 10.26 -14.66
CA ASP A 245 6.02 9.14 -15.03
C ASP A 245 7.23 9.07 -14.10
N PHE A 246 7.77 10.23 -13.70
CA PHE A 246 8.78 10.34 -12.67
C PHE A 246 8.41 9.74 -11.30
N GLN A 247 7.17 9.92 -10.82
CA GLN A 247 6.73 9.36 -9.53
C GLN A 247 6.55 7.85 -9.64
N TYR A 248 5.94 7.39 -10.73
CA TYR A 248 5.77 5.96 -11.00
C TYR A 248 7.14 5.26 -11.10
N ASP A 249 8.08 5.86 -11.83
CA ASP A 249 9.44 5.35 -11.97
C ASP A 249 10.18 5.26 -10.65
N ARG A 250 10.06 6.27 -9.77
CA ARG A 250 10.63 6.23 -8.43
C ARG A 250 10.04 5.14 -7.56
N LEU A 251 8.73 4.92 -7.60
CA LEU A 251 8.07 3.83 -6.85
C LEU A 251 8.56 2.46 -7.34
N LYS A 252 8.63 2.26 -8.67
CA LYS A 252 9.13 1.02 -9.27
C LYS A 252 10.62 0.81 -8.98
N HIS A 253 11.42 1.88 -8.98
CA HIS A 253 12.83 1.83 -8.58
C HIS A 253 12.99 1.43 -7.11
N ALA A 254 12.25 2.07 -6.20
CA ALA A 254 12.26 1.72 -4.78
C ALA A 254 11.88 0.25 -4.55
N ALA A 255 10.84 -0.25 -5.23
CA ALA A 255 10.46 -1.66 -5.17
C ALA A 255 11.59 -2.59 -5.65
N LYS A 256 12.25 -2.26 -6.78
CA LYS A 256 13.40 -3.02 -7.30
C LYS A 256 14.59 -3.03 -6.34
N MET A 257 14.88 -1.90 -5.71
CA MET A 257 15.95 -1.79 -4.72
C MET A 257 15.68 -2.65 -3.48
N LEU A 258 14.42 -2.85 -3.11
CA LEU A 258 14.03 -3.76 -2.03
C LEU A 258 14.12 -5.24 -2.47
N ILE A 259 13.59 -5.56 -3.65
CA ILE A 259 13.61 -6.91 -4.25
C ILE A 259 13.75 -6.83 -5.77
N SER A 260 14.74 -7.53 -6.34
CA SER A 260 14.91 -7.62 -7.79
C SER A 260 15.13 -9.06 -8.22
N PHE A 261 14.55 -9.43 -9.36
CA PHE A 261 14.73 -10.74 -9.98
C PHE A 261 15.17 -10.59 -11.43
N ASP A 262 16.02 -11.50 -11.90
CA ASP A 262 16.36 -11.61 -13.30
C ASP A 262 15.23 -12.28 -14.12
N GLU A 263 15.42 -12.40 -15.44
CA GLU A 263 14.44 -13.03 -16.34
C GLU A 263 14.18 -14.51 -16.01
N LYS A 264 15.09 -15.18 -15.31
CA LYS A 264 14.97 -16.57 -14.85
C LYS A 264 14.36 -16.68 -13.45
N GLY A 265 13.98 -15.56 -12.84
CA GLY A 265 13.44 -15.51 -11.48
C GLY A 265 14.48 -15.65 -10.37
N GLN A 266 15.77 -15.50 -10.67
CA GLN A 266 16.84 -15.52 -9.66
C GLN A 266 16.97 -14.16 -8.99
N LEU A 267 17.14 -14.16 -7.67
CA LEU A 267 17.30 -12.95 -6.89
C LEU A 267 18.58 -12.20 -7.29
N GLN A 268 18.45 -10.91 -7.60
CA GLN A 268 19.55 -10.02 -7.95
C GLN A 268 19.92 -9.12 -6.76
N GLN A 269 20.98 -8.32 -6.95
CA GLN A 269 21.42 -7.33 -5.96
C GLN A 269 20.25 -6.43 -5.59
N SER A 270 19.86 -6.51 -4.32
CA SER A 270 18.70 -5.85 -3.72
C SER A 270 18.84 -5.98 -2.21
N LEU A 271 18.07 -5.20 -1.45
CA LEU A 271 18.09 -5.24 0.01
C LEU A 271 17.71 -6.63 0.53
N GLN A 272 16.74 -7.32 -0.09
CA GLN A 272 16.37 -8.67 0.32
C GLN A 272 17.53 -9.66 0.15
N MET A 273 18.26 -9.59 -0.97
CA MET A 273 19.43 -10.45 -1.19
C MET A 273 20.49 -10.21 -0.11
N ASP A 274 20.75 -8.95 0.18
CA ASP A 274 21.76 -8.56 1.16
C ASP A 274 21.34 -8.87 2.61
N ALA A 275 20.06 -8.75 2.92
CA ALA A 275 19.51 -9.10 4.22
C ALA A 275 19.51 -10.61 4.46
N ASN A 276 19.24 -11.41 3.41
CA ASN A 276 19.42 -12.87 3.48
C ASN A 276 20.88 -13.23 3.75
N PHE A 277 21.82 -12.57 3.06
CA PHE A 277 23.25 -12.78 3.29
C PHE A 277 23.64 -12.43 4.74
N THR A 278 23.22 -11.25 5.22
CA THR A 278 23.49 -10.78 6.57
C THR A 278 22.92 -11.72 7.63
N PHE A 279 21.67 -12.16 7.46
CA PHE A 279 21.03 -13.13 8.33
C PHE A 279 21.83 -14.43 8.42
N ASN A 280 22.26 -14.97 7.27
CA ASN A 280 23.02 -16.22 7.21
C ASN A 280 24.37 -16.10 7.91
N ILE A 281 25.17 -15.05 7.65
CA ILE A 281 26.49 -14.92 8.27
C ILE A 281 26.40 -14.68 9.78
N VAL A 282 25.41 -13.92 10.24
CA VAL A 282 25.17 -13.67 11.67
C VAL A 282 24.71 -14.94 12.37
N TYR A 283 23.82 -15.72 11.73
CA TYR A 283 23.38 -17.01 12.27
C TYR A 283 24.55 -17.99 12.45
N GLN A 284 25.42 -18.12 11.45
CA GLN A 284 26.60 -19.00 11.54
C GLN A 284 27.55 -18.56 12.66
N TYR A 285 27.81 -17.25 12.75
CA TYR A 285 28.61 -16.68 13.84
C TYR A 285 27.99 -16.99 15.21
N GLN A 286 26.69 -16.74 15.38
CA GLN A 286 25.99 -16.95 16.65
C GLN A 286 26.02 -18.42 17.08
N LYS A 287 25.84 -19.34 16.13
CA LYS A 287 25.92 -20.79 16.39
C LYS A 287 27.28 -21.17 16.97
N SER A 288 28.38 -20.71 16.37
CA SER A 288 29.74 -20.97 16.87
C SER A 288 30.07 -20.24 18.17
N ALA A 289 29.63 -18.98 18.29
CA ALA A 289 29.84 -18.19 19.49
C ALA A 289 29.12 -18.80 20.70
N HIS A 290 27.91 -19.35 20.50
CA HIS A 290 27.15 -19.99 21.57
C HIS A 290 27.86 -21.21 22.14
N GLU A 291 28.45 -22.06 21.28
CA GLU A 291 29.26 -23.22 21.69
C GLU A 291 30.42 -22.81 22.62
N MET A 292 31.03 -21.63 22.39
CA MET A 292 32.11 -21.08 23.23
C MET A 292 31.62 -20.36 24.49
N SER A 293 30.46 -19.70 24.43
CA SER A 293 29.90 -18.87 25.51
C SER A 293 29.55 -19.68 26.77
N SER A 294 29.29 -20.98 26.61
CA SER A 294 29.04 -21.91 27.71
C SER A 294 30.23 -22.08 28.68
N GLN A 295 31.42 -21.57 28.34
CA GLN A 295 32.64 -21.89 29.11
C GLN A 295 33.50 -20.71 29.62
N LYS A 296 33.43 -19.45 29.11
CA LYS A 296 34.40 -18.41 29.59
C LYS A 296 34.22 -16.92 29.25
N PHE A 297 33.29 -16.51 28.37
CA PHE A 297 33.32 -15.14 27.80
C PHE A 297 32.25 -14.19 28.40
N LYS A 298 32.69 -13.01 28.87
CA LYS A 298 31.82 -11.86 29.17
C LYS A 298 31.72 -10.96 27.92
N GLY A 299 31.10 -11.46 26.84
CA GLY A 299 30.94 -10.71 25.58
C GLY A 299 30.89 -11.61 24.34
N CYS A 300 30.70 -10.99 23.17
CA CYS A 300 30.75 -11.67 21.88
C CYS A 300 32.21 -11.95 21.48
N PRO A 301 32.62 -13.21 21.20
CA PRO A 301 34.00 -13.52 20.83
C PRO A 301 34.38 -12.89 19.49
N LEU A 302 35.65 -12.53 19.30
CA LEU A 302 36.12 -12.06 18.01
C LEU A 302 36.03 -13.19 16.97
N ILE A 303 35.77 -12.87 15.70
CA ILE A 303 35.80 -13.86 14.60
C ILE A 303 37.15 -14.60 14.60
N SER A 304 38.24 -13.88 14.91
CA SER A 304 39.57 -14.47 15.02
C SER A 304 39.73 -15.50 16.12
N GLU A 305 38.90 -15.44 17.17
CA GLU A 305 38.92 -16.27 18.37
C GLU A 305 38.00 -17.50 18.28
N LEU A 306 37.17 -17.60 17.22
CA LEU A 306 36.29 -18.75 17.03
C LEU A 306 37.09 -20.06 16.99
N SER A 307 36.64 -21.06 17.76
CA SER A 307 37.30 -22.37 17.90
C SER A 307 37.27 -23.19 16.62
N ASN A 308 36.22 -23.02 15.81
CA ASN A 308 36.06 -23.70 14.54
C ASN A 308 36.71 -22.89 13.40
N ALA A 309 37.87 -23.37 12.94
CA ALA A 309 38.62 -22.74 11.85
C ALA A 309 37.86 -22.71 10.52
N ASP A 310 37.01 -23.71 10.25
CA ASP A 310 36.21 -23.78 9.02
C ASP A 310 35.16 -22.68 8.99
N ILE A 311 34.44 -22.46 10.11
CA ILE A 311 33.41 -21.40 10.20
C ILE A 311 34.05 -20.01 10.17
N LYS A 312 35.21 -19.83 10.81
CA LYS A 312 35.99 -18.59 10.72
C LYS A 312 36.38 -18.26 9.28
N ASN A 313 36.89 -19.25 8.56
CA ASN A 313 37.26 -19.11 7.15
C ASN A 313 36.02 -18.89 6.28
N GLU A 314 34.92 -19.58 6.55
CA GLU A 314 33.64 -19.44 5.86
C GLU A 314 33.11 -18.01 5.98
N ILE A 315 33.00 -17.45 7.19
CA ILE A 315 32.52 -16.07 7.40
C ILE A 315 33.41 -15.07 6.65
N THR A 316 34.73 -15.20 6.79
CA THR A 316 35.70 -14.28 6.15
C THR A 316 35.60 -14.36 4.61
N ASN A 317 35.51 -15.58 4.07
CA ASN A 317 35.38 -15.81 2.64
C ASN A 317 34.02 -15.33 2.11
N MET A 318 32.94 -15.56 2.85
CA MET A 318 31.59 -15.10 2.49
C MET A 318 31.51 -13.58 2.41
N ILE A 319 32.12 -12.85 3.35
CA ILE A 319 32.21 -11.38 3.31
C ILE A 319 33.01 -10.91 2.10
N ALA A 320 34.16 -11.52 1.83
CA ALA A 320 34.98 -11.18 0.67
C ALA A 320 34.25 -11.47 -0.65
N GLN A 321 33.60 -12.62 -0.77
CA GLN A 321 32.81 -13.02 -1.93
C GLN A 321 31.59 -12.13 -2.14
N ASN A 322 30.86 -11.76 -1.08
CA ASN A 322 29.72 -10.84 -1.17
C ASN A 322 30.15 -9.44 -1.63
N THR A 323 31.26 -8.94 -1.08
CA THR A 323 31.85 -7.65 -1.47
C THR A 323 32.24 -7.68 -2.96
N ALA A 324 32.96 -8.72 -3.38
CA ALA A 324 33.33 -8.90 -4.78
C ALA A 324 32.10 -9.06 -5.68
N ALA A 325 31.11 -9.87 -5.31
CA ALA A 325 29.90 -10.07 -6.10
C ALA A 325 29.09 -8.78 -6.27
N SER A 326 29.08 -7.91 -5.26
CA SER A 326 28.40 -6.61 -5.32
C SER A 326 29.10 -5.63 -6.27
N LEU A 327 30.44 -5.65 -6.30
CA LEU A 327 31.25 -4.72 -7.09
C LEU A 327 31.48 -5.19 -8.53
N TYR A 328 31.82 -6.47 -8.73
CA TYR A 328 32.18 -7.05 -10.03
C TYR A 328 31.08 -7.89 -10.65
N GLY A 329 30.19 -8.50 -9.86
CA GLY A 329 29.19 -9.48 -10.32
C GLY A 329 29.54 -10.93 -9.97
N GLY A 330 28.61 -11.86 -10.18
CA GLY A 330 28.81 -13.28 -9.90
C GLY A 330 29.68 -13.99 -10.94
N MET A 331 30.45 -15.01 -10.53
CA MET A 331 31.41 -15.73 -11.38
C MET A 331 30.80 -16.53 -12.57
N ILE A 332 29.48 -16.71 -12.64
CA ILE A 332 28.88 -17.78 -13.47
C ILE A 332 28.45 -17.32 -14.87
N TYR A 333 28.35 -16.01 -15.15
CA TYR A 333 28.03 -15.53 -16.50
C TYR A 333 29.00 -14.43 -16.92
N SER A 334 29.95 -14.84 -17.76
CA SER A 334 30.79 -13.95 -18.56
C SER A 334 29.90 -12.99 -19.37
N THR A 335 29.81 -11.75 -18.91
CA THR A 335 29.50 -10.60 -19.77
C THR A 335 30.64 -9.60 -19.61
N SER A 336 30.91 -8.84 -20.65
CA SER A 336 32.07 -7.95 -20.76
C SER A 336 32.10 -6.78 -19.76
N MET A 337 31.05 -6.59 -18.95
CA MET A 337 30.86 -5.45 -18.05
C MET A 337 30.89 -5.91 -16.59
N LYS A 338 31.48 -5.08 -15.72
CA LYS A 338 31.44 -5.25 -14.26
C LYS A 338 30.06 -4.83 -13.70
N ARG A 339 29.67 -5.35 -12.54
CA ARG A 339 28.38 -5.01 -11.92
C ARG A 339 28.22 -3.52 -11.56
N PHE A 340 29.02 -3.03 -10.63
CA PHE A 340 28.92 -1.65 -10.12
C PHE A 340 30.15 -0.83 -10.51
N LEU A 341 31.34 -1.39 -10.33
CA LEU A 341 32.58 -0.71 -10.75
C LEU A 341 32.61 -0.55 -12.27
N PRO A 342 33.24 0.51 -12.81
CA PRO A 342 33.43 0.64 -14.24
C PRO A 342 34.41 -0.41 -14.78
N ASP A 343 34.12 -0.96 -15.95
CA ASP A 343 35.08 -1.71 -16.77
C ASP A 343 36.05 -0.77 -17.51
N SER A 344 36.92 -1.33 -18.36
CA SER A 344 37.86 -0.55 -19.18
C SER A 344 37.17 0.38 -20.20
N GLN A 345 35.89 0.14 -20.48
CA GLN A 345 35.05 0.99 -21.33
C GLN A 345 34.24 2.01 -20.53
N MET A 346 34.44 2.11 -19.21
CA MET A 346 33.64 2.93 -18.28
C MET A 346 32.16 2.55 -18.29
N GLN A 347 31.86 1.25 -18.44
CA GLN A 347 30.51 0.70 -18.40
C GLN A 347 30.32 -0.20 -17.18
N SER A 348 29.06 -0.35 -16.76
CA SER A 348 28.65 -1.31 -15.73
C SER A 348 27.18 -1.72 -15.89
N ASP A 349 26.76 -2.72 -15.12
CA ASP A 349 25.37 -3.17 -15.07
C ASP A 349 24.46 -2.19 -14.32
N THR A 350 24.93 -1.65 -13.20
CA THR A 350 24.19 -0.73 -12.33
C THR A 350 25.05 0.46 -11.90
N ASP A 351 24.40 1.57 -11.58
CA ASP A 351 24.99 2.77 -10.98
C ASP A 351 24.71 2.88 -9.48
N GLU A 352 24.02 1.89 -8.92
CA GLU A 352 23.54 1.90 -7.55
C GLU A 352 23.56 0.49 -6.95
N ILE A 353 24.03 0.38 -5.71
CA ILE A 353 24.00 -0.85 -4.90
C ILE A 353 23.48 -0.52 -3.49
N VAL A 354 22.73 -1.45 -2.91
CA VAL A 354 22.11 -1.32 -1.58
C VAL A 354 22.56 -2.40 -0.60
N PHE A 355 22.69 -2.03 0.66
CA PHE A 355 23.11 -2.92 1.73
C PHE A 355 22.25 -2.72 2.99
N GLN A 356 21.95 -3.82 3.68
CA GLN A 356 21.57 -3.80 5.09
C GLN A 356 22.84 -3.47 5.88
N GLY A 357 22.96 -2.24 6.34
CA GLY A 357 23.96 -1.83 7.31
C GLY A 357 23.53 -2.15 8.75
N GLY A 358 24.25 -1.61 9.71
CA GLY A 358 23.87 -1.75 11.10
C GLY A 358 24.84 -1.13 12.08
N GLY A 359 26.08 -0.85 11.69
CA GLY A 359 27.11 -0.25 12.58
C GLY A 359 27.41 -1.04 13.85
N MET A 360 26.62 -2.06 14.19
CA MET A 360 26.66 -2.91 15.37
C MET A 360 25.75 -4.13 15.19
N MET A 361 25.96 -5.11 16.05
CA MET A 361 25.11 -6.30 16.16
C MET A 361 23.67 -5.98 16.60
N GLY A 362 22.70 -6.65 15.97
CA GLY A 362 21.28 -6.56 16.34
C GLY A 362 20.58 -5.27 15.91
N HIS A 363 21.24 -4.41 15.13
CA HIS A 363 20.66 -3.19 14.58
C HIS A 363 20.52 -3.27 13.05
N SER A 364 19.40 -2.78 12.51
CA SER A 364 19.14 -2.76 11.07
C SER A 364 19.16 -1.31 10.58
N SER A 365 20.17 -0.97 9.79
CA SER A 365 20.19 0.29 9.03
C SER A 365 20.37 -0.01 7.56
N MET A 366 20.22 0.98 6.69
CA MET A 366 20.31 0.77 5.25
C MET A 366 21.22 1.82 4.66
N PHE A 367 22.11 1.41 3.78
CA PHE A 367 22.87 2.36 3.00
C PHE A 367 22.97 1.94 1.55
N ARG A 368 23.20 2.93 0.71
CA ARG A 368 23.41 2.78 -0.72
C ARG A 368 24.72 3.40 -1.10
N ILE A 369 25.33 2.86 -2.14
CA ILE A 369 26.45 3.50 -2.82
C ILE A 369 25.99 3.82 -4.24
N ILE A 370 26.09 5.09 -4.59
CA ILE A 370 25.71 5.65 -5.89
C ILE A 370 26.99 6.08 -6.59
N LYS A 371 27.12 5.78 -7.88
CA LYS A 371 28.18 6.34 -8.72
C LYS A 371 27.62 7.33 -9.73
N VAL A 372 28.37 8.39 -9.99
CA VAL A 372 27.94 9.51 -10.84
C VAL A 372 29.00 9.78 -11.89
N GLY A 373 28.64 9.66 -13.16
CA GLY A 373 29.54 9.93 -14.27
C GLY A 373 29.89 11.42 -14.39
N VAL A 374 31.17 11.71 -14.52
CA VAL A 374 31.72 13.05 -14.72
C VAL A 374 32.42 13.12 -16.07
N LEU A 375 32.15 14.19 -16.83
CA LEU A 375 32.77 14.47 -18.12
C LEU A 375 34.15 15.12 -17.95
N ALA A 376 34.96 15.11 -19.01
CA ALA A 376 36.31 15.69 -18.98
C ALA A 376 36.35 17.20 -18.67
N ASN A 377 35.26 17.92 -18.95
CA ASN A 377 35.10 19.34 -18.62
C ASN A 377 34.67 19.58 -17.15
N GLY A 378 34.50 18.51 -16.36
CA GLY A 378 34.09 18.56 -14.97
C GLY A 378 32.59 18.65 -14.74
N GLU A 379 31.78 18.73 -15.79
CA GLU A 379 30.33 18.65 -15.66
C GLU A 379 29.92 17.20 -15.32
N LYS A 380 29.06 17.04 -14.32
CA LYS A 380 28.32 15.79 -14.14
C LYS A 380 27.50 15.57 -15.41
N ILE A 381 27.45 14.35 -15.95
CA ILE A 381 26.78 14.05 -17.21
C ILE A 381 25.37 14.69 -17.19
N PRO A 382 25.12 15.73 -18.00
CA PRO A 382 23.91 16.53 -17.84
C PRO A 382 22.67 15.72 -18.18
N PHE A 383 21.57 16.01 -17.49
CA PHE A 383 20.25 15.39 -17.71
C PHE A 383 19.74 15.49 -19.16
N THR A 384 20.32 16.38 -19.96
CA THR A 384 19.92 16.75 -21.32
C THR A 384 20.81 16.17 -22.42
N VAL A 385 21.91 15.49 -22.07
CA VAL A 385 22.89 14.99 -23.06
C VAL A 385 22.75 13.48 -23.26
N ASN A 386 23.09 13.03 -24.47
CA ASN A 386 23.02 11.64 -24.91
C ASN A 386 23.51 10.67 -23.80
N PRO A 387 22.64 9.77 -23.28
CA PRO A 387 23.00 8.81 -22.23
C PRO A 387 24.14 7.85 -22.61
N LEU A 388 24.53 7.83 -23.88
CA LEU A 388 25.66 7.04 -24.41
C LEU A 388 27.01 7.76 -24.29
N GLN A 389 27.06 9.00 -23.80
CA GLN A 389 28.33 9.72 -23.64
C GLN A 389 29.16 9.05 -22.55
N LYS A 390 30.35 8.58 -22.94
CA LYS A 390 31.28 7.88 -22.04
C LYS A 390 31.77 8.84 -20.93
N PRO A 391 31.64 8.47 -19.64
CA PRO A 391 32.21 9.23 -18.55
C PRO A 391 33.75 9.28 -18.65
N HIS A 392 34.35 10.39 -18.21
CA HIS A 392 35.79 10.48 -17.98
C HIS A 392 36.17 9.66 -16.75
N HIS A 393 35.42 9.85 -15.66
CA HIS A 393 35.51 9.08 -14.43
C HIS A 393 34.14 9.06 -13.74
N TYR A 394 34.07 8.37 -12.61
CA TYR A 394 32.89 8.29 -11.75
C TYR A 394 33.26 8.84 -10.38
N GLU A 395 32.41 9.69 -9.82
CA GLU A 395 32.43 10.02 -8.39
C GLU A 395 31.49 9.08 -7.64
N TYR A 396 31.80 8.80 -6.37
CA TYR A 396 31.00 7.88 -5.55
C TYR A 396 30.43 8.58 -4.33
N TYR A 397 29.20 8.21 -3.99
CA TYR A 397 28.44 8.79 -2.89
C TYR A 397 27.83 7.67 -2.05
N LYS A 398 27.93 7.78 -0.72
CA LYS A 398 27.22 6.92 0.21
C LYS A 398 25.96 7.65 0.66
N VAL A 399 24.81 6.98 0.58
CA VAL A 399 23.53 7.48 1.10
C VAL A 399 23.12 6.55 2.22
N GLU A 400 23.10 7.05 3.45
CA GLU A 400 22.72 6.27 4.61
C GLU A 400 21.33 6.66 5.09
N SER A 401 20.53 5.67 5.43
CA SER A 401 19.20 5.77 6.02
C SER A 401 19.24 5.08 7.38
N ASN A 402 19.42 5.88 8.44
CA ASN A 402 19.72 5.38 9.78
C ASN A 402 18.61 5.77 10.77
N LEU A 403 18.06 4.76 11.46
CA LEU A 403 17.00 4.89 12.46
C LEU A 403 17.37 4.29 13.83
N GLY A 404 18.66 4.23 14.22
CA GLY A 404 19.01 3.70 15.54
C GLY A 404 20.13 4.37 16.31
N ALA A 405 20.83 3.60 17.15
CA ALA A 405 21.63 4.15 18.22
C ALA A 405 22.70 5.15 17.70
N GLY A 406 22.65 6.38 18.20
CA GLY A 406 23.50 7.49 17.76
C GLY A 406 22.93 8.36 16.64
N CYS A 407 21.74 8.06 16.10
CA CYS A 407 21.09 8.85 15.06
C CYS A 407 20.20 9.99 15.61
N HIS A 408 20.02 10.06 16.93
CA HIS A 408 19.24 11.12 17.56
C HIS A 408 19.96 12.45 17.42
N HIS A 409 19.23 13.45 16.97
CA HIS A 409 19.74 14.81 17.02
C HIS A 409 20.02 15.21 18.49
N PRO A 410 21.12 15.90 18.80
CA PRO A 410 21.53 16.22 20.18
C PRO A 410 20.50 16.92 21.08
N ASN A 411 19.44 17.48 20.47
CA ASN A 411 18.46 18.34 21.14
C ASN A 411 17.04 17.73 21.14
N TYR A 412 16.79 16.66 20.39
CA TYR A 412 15.44 16.08 20.20
C TYR A 412 15.51 14.58 19.83
N PRO A 413 14.51 13.77 20.19
CA PRO A 413 14.46 12.32 19.88
C PRO A 413 14.10 12.04 18.40
N VAL A 414 14.67 12.79 17.46
CA VAL A 414 14.44 12.65 16.01
C VAL A 414 15.68 12.03 15.37
N CYS A 415 15.48 11.04 14.49
CA CYS A 415 16.55 10.39 13.75
C CYS A 415 17.04 11.26 12.59
N MET A 416 18.33 11.21 12.25
CA MET A 416 18.90 11.95 11.10
C MET A 416 18.39 11.50 9.71
N GLY A 417 17.47 10.54 9.64
CA GLY A 417 16.70 10.22 8.44
C GLY A 417 17.53 9.70 7.28
N THR A 418 17.92 10.59 6.37
CA THR A 418 18.77 10.30 5.21
C THR A 418 19.88 11.34 5.13
N TYR A 419 21.13 10.88 5.05
CA TYR A 419 22.30 11.73 4.85
C TYR A 419 23.18 11.20 3.73
N ILE A 420 23.94 12.09 3.11
CA ILE A 420 24.73 11.78 1.91
C ILE A 420 26.17 12.22 2.16
N THR A 421 27.11 11.37 1.81
CA THR A 421 28.53 11.69 1.85
C THR A 421 29.19 11.38 0.51
N LYS A 422 30.11 12.24 0.09
CA LYS A 422 30.99 12.00 -1.07
C LYS A 422 32.19 11.18 -0.59
N LEU A 423 32.41 10.04 -1.22
CA LEU A 423 33.52 9.15 -0.90
C LEU A 423 34.83 9.68 -1.50
N GLU A 424 35.93 9.44 -0.79
CA GLU A 424 37.28 9.85 -1.17
C GLU A 424 38.15 8.62 -1.42
N PRO A 425 39.18 8.70 -2.27
CA PRO A 425 40.06 7.56 -2.56
C PRO A 425 41.05 7.28 -1.42
N PHE A 426 41.30 5.99 -1.16
CA PHE A 426 42.20 5.48 -0.14
C PHE A 426 43.10 4.39 -0.70
N ASN A 427 44.30 4.28 -0.12
CA ASN A 427 45.16 3.11 -0.24
C ASN A 427 45.13 2.29 1.06
N PHE A 428 45.24 0.97 0.93
CA PHE A 428 45.35 0.06 2.06
C PHE A 428 46.77 -0.49 2.16
N ASP A 429 47.45 -0.21 3.27
CA ASP A 429 48.75 -0.79 3.58
C ASP A 429 48.55 -2.13 4.31
N SER A 430 48.94 -3.23 3.66
CA SER A 430 48.79 -4.59 4.20
C SER A 430 49.69 -4.88 5.39
N GLN A 431 50.81 -4.16 5.55
CA GLN A 431 51.74 -4.34 6.67
C GLN A 431 51.20 -3.67 7.94
N THR A 432 50.74 -2.43 7.82
CA THR A 432 50.20 -1.67 8.96
C THR A 432 48.69 -1.90 9.18
N ARG A 433 48.01 -2.48 8.19
CA ARG A 433 46.55 -2.66 8.13
C ARG A 433 45.77 -1.35 8.27
N GLN A 434 46.31 -0.27 7.72
CA GLN A 434 45.73 1.06 7.80
C GLN A 434 45.28 1.56 6.43
N TYR A 435 44.15 2.27 6.43
CA TYR A 435 43.69 3.04 5.27
C TYR A 435 44.29 4.44 5.32
N THR A 436 44.85 4.88 4.21
CA THR A 436 45.45 6.23 4.07
C THR A 436 44.80 6.96 2.90
N ALA A 437 44.31 8.17 3.16
CA ALA A 437 43.64 8.98 2.15
C ALA A 437 44.64 9.38 1.05
N THR A 438 44.22 9.25 -0.20
CA THR A 438 45.04 9.63 -1.35
C THR A 438 44.56 10.98 -1.89
N LYS A 439 45.45 11.69 -2.58
CA LYS A 439 45.14 13.00 -3.21
C LYS A 439 45.17 12.89 -4.73
N THR A 440 44.77 11.73 -5.26
CA THR A 440 44.77 11.48 -6.70
C THR A 440 43.75 12.38 -7.37
N ASP A 441 44.23 13.24 -8.28
CA ASP A 441 43.36 14.08 -9.10
C ASP A 441 42.68 13.22 -10.18
N PRO A 442 41.35 13.06 -10.15
CA PRO A 442 40.64 12.22 -11.12
C PRO A 442 40.70 12.76 -12.55
N PHE A 443 41.04 14.04 -12.76
CA PHE A 443 41.21 14.60 -14.10
C PHE A 443 42.60 14.31 -14.66
N ALA A 444 43.63 14.33 -13.81
CA ALA A 444 44.99 14.02 -14.22
C ALA A 444 45.22 12.51 -14.38
N ASN A 445 44.62 11.68 -13.52
CA ASN A 445 44.79 10.23 -13.55
C ASN A 445 43.48 9.49 -13.17
N PRO A 446 42.51 9.40 -14.11
CA PRO A 446 41.22 8.77 -13.85
C PRO A 446 41.34 7.28 -13.51
N ASP A 447 42.26 6.55 -14.14
CA ASP A 447 42.41 5.11 -13.92
C ASP A 447 42.93 4.82 -12.50
N LEU A 448 43.95 5.55 -12.04
CA LEU A 448 44.44 5.42 -10.66
C LEU A 448 43.36 5.80 -9.65
N TYR A 449 42.64 6.89 -9.90
CA TYR A 449 41.53 7.30 -9.03
C TYR A 449 40.49 6.19 -8.88
N GLN A 450 40.09 5.54 -9.99
CA GLN A 450 39.13 4.43 -9.94
C GLN A 450 39.67 3.20 -9.20
N GLN A 451 40.96 2.89 -9.33
CA GLN A 451 41.60 1.80 -8.59
C GLN A 451 41.63 2.06 -7.08
N GLU A 452 41.94 3.28 -6.66
CA GLU A 452 41.93 3.68 -5.25
C GLU A 452 40.50 3.78 -4.68
N MET A 453 39.53 4.18 -5.51
CA MET A 453 38.11 4.10 -5.14
C MET A 453 37.65 2.65 -4.96
N GLU A 454 38.12 1.72 -5.80
CA GLU A 454 37.83 0.28 -5.65
C GLU A 454 38.31 -0.24 -4.27
N VAL A 455 39.52 0.14 -3.84
CA VAL A 455 40.05 -0.17 -2.50
C VAL A 455 39.16 0.42 -1.39
N THR A 456 38.76 1.68 -1.55
CA THR A 456 37.88 2.38 -0.60
C THR A 456 36.55 1.66 -0.44
N LEU A 457 35.91 1.28 -1.55
CA LEU A 457 34.61 0.61 -1.56
C LEU A 457 34.69 -0.79 -0.95
N GLN A 458 35.73 -1.57 -1.28
CA GLN A 458 35.97 -2.87 -0.68
C GLN A 458 36.14 -2.76 0.84
N GLY A 459 36.95 -1.79 1.28
CA GLY A 459 37.20 -1.52 2.69
C GLY A 459 35.94 -1.09 3.44
N LEU A 460 35.16 -0.17 2.88
CA LEU A 460 33.92 0.31 3.48
C LEU A 460 32.90 -0.82 3.63
N ILE A 461 32.61 -1.55 2.55
CA ILE A 461 31.60 -2.63 2.57
C ILE A 461 32.03 -3.73 3.55
N SER A 462 33.29 -4.18 3.49
CA SER A 462 33.79 -5.23 4.39
C SER A 462 33.73 -4.78 5.85
N THR A 463 34.12 -3.53 6.15
CA THR A 463 34.09 -2.99 7.51
C THR A 463 32.66 -2.92 8.06
N GLU A 464 31.69 -2.47 7.25
CA GLU A 464 30.27 -2.48 7.63
C GLU A 464 29.78 -3.92 7.93
N ARG A 465 30.25 -4.93 7.19
CA ARG A 465 29.94 -6.34 7.47
C ARG A 465 30.53 -6.83 8.77
N TYR A 466 31.79 -6.51 9.04
CA TYR A 466 32.43 -6.91 10.30
C TYR A 466 31.78 -6.25 11.52
N LEU A 467 31.29 -5.02 11.39
CA LEU A 467 30.58 -4.33 12.48
C LEU A 467 29.30 -5.04 12.94
N LEU A 468 28.68 -5.87 12.09
CA LEU A 468 27.44 -6.60 12.43
C LEU A 468 27.64 -7.69 13.50
N PHE A 469 28.88 -8.03 13.84
CA PHE A 469 29.20 -9.06 14.85
C PHE A 469 29.52 -8.50 16.23
N TYR A 470 29.65 -7.17 16.37
CA TYR A 470 30.16 -6.53 17.58
C TYR A 470 29.24 -5.42 18.09
N ARG A 471 29.23 -5.17 19.40
CA ARG A 471 28.38 -4.15 20.03
C ARG A 471 29.19 -2.94 20.49
N PRO A 472 28.61 -1.73 20.44
CA PRO A 472 29.28 -0.51 20.87
C PRO A 472 29.55 -0.51 22.38
N PRO A 473 30.65 0.10 22.84
CA PRO A 473 30.93 0.26 24.26
C PRO A 473 29.98 1.28 24.91
N LYS A 474 29.43 0.98 26.08
CA LYS A 474 28.62 1.92 26.88
C LYS A 474 28.90 1.78 28.37
N MET A 475 28.97 2.91 29.09
CA MET A 475 29.06 2.93 30.56
C MET A 475 27.66 2.69 31.16
N GLY A 476 27.47 1.66 32.00
CA GLY A 476 26.20 1.37 32.68
C GLY A 476 25.84 -0.11 32.74
N GLN A 477 24.55 -0.44 32.89
CA GLN A 477 24.08 -1.83 32.77
C GLN A 477 24.32 -2.32 31.33
N ASN A 478 25.30 -3.21 31.18
CA ASN A 478 25.59 -3.89 29.92
C ASN A 478 24.48 -4.90 29.62
N GLY A 479 23.68 -4.61 28.60
CA GLY A 479 22.62 -5.50 28.12
C GLY A 479 23.02 -6.22 26.83
N GLU A 480 22.02 -6.79 26.14
CA GLU A 480 22.21 -7.42 24.82
C GLU A 480 22.74 -6.46 23.75
N ARG A 481 22.61 -5.14 23.94
CA ARG A 481 22.89 -4.10 22.94
C ARG A 481 24.20 -3.32 23.13
N SER A 482 24.97 -3.59 24.18
CA SER A 482 26.22 -2.87 24.44
C SER A 482 27.30 -3.79 25.01
N SER A 483 28.55 -3.51 24.68
CA SER A 483 29.72 -4.19 25.23
C SER A 483 30.30 -3.40 26.42
N THR A 484 31.01 -4.09 27.31
CA THR A 484 31.73 -3.42 28.39
C THR A 484 32.95 -2.69 27.81
N PRO A 485 33.16 -1.39 28.11
CA PRO A 485 34.32 -0.65 27.62
C PRO A 485 35.65 -1.36 27.95
N GLY A 486 36.59 -1.36 27.00
CA GLY A 486 37.91 -2.00 27.15
C GLY A 486 37.94 -3.53 26.98
N THR A 487 36.82 -4.18 26.72
CA THR A 487 36.81 -5.60 26.29
C THR A 487 37.33 -5.76 24.87
N PRO A 488 37.81 -6.96 24.47
CA PRO A 488 38.20 -7.22 23.07
C PRO A 488 37.11 -6.87 22.06
N GLU A 489 35.84 -7.20 22.37
CA GLU A 489 34.67 -6.83 21.56
C GLU A 489 34.56 -5.30 21.38
N ALA A 490 34.66 -4.53 22.47
CA ALA A 490 34.58 -3.08 22.44
C ALA A 490 35.70 -2.45 21.62
N ILE A 491 36.94 -2.90 21.82
CA ILE A 491 38.13 -2.40 21.12
C ILE A 491 38.02 -2.68 19.61
N GLU A 492 37.57 -3.87 19.23
CA GLU A 492 37.39 -4.21 17.83
C GLU A 492 36.26 -3.41 17.19
N TRP A 493 35.15 -3.20 17.89
CA TRP A 493 34.07 -2.33 17.43
C TRP A 493 34.57 -0.90 17.21
N GLU A 494 35.30 -0.32 18.17
CA GLU A 494 35.88 1.03 18.06
C GLU A 494 36.82 1.15 16.87
N ARG A 495 37.71 0.16 16.69
CA ARG A 495 38.66 0.11 15.55
C ARG A 495 37.92 0.07 14.21
N LEU A 496 36.93 -0.80 14.08
CA LEU A 496 36.13 -0.93 12.86
C LEU A 496 35.27 0.31 12.60
N ASN A 497 34.68 0.90 13.64
CA ASN A 497 33.87 2.10 13.51
C ASN A 497 34.72 3.31 13.10
N LEU A 498 35.96 3.43 13.59
CA LEU A 498 36.91 4.44 13.13
C LEU A 498 37.22 4.29 11.62
N ILE A 499 37.48 3.06 11.17
CA ILE A 499 37.71 2.77 9.74
C ILE A 499 36.45 3.12 8.93
N LYS A 500 35.27 2.72 9.39
CA LYS A 500 33.99 3.07 8.74
C LYS A 500 33.85 4.58 8.61
N GLN A 501 34.07 5.35 9.67
CA GLN A 501 33.95 6.81 9.65
C GLN A 501 34.95 7.43 8.67
N GLN A 502 36.20 6.96 8.68
CA GLN A 502 37.25 7.40 7.77
C GLN A 502 36.87 7.15 6.30
N LEU A 503 36.36 5.96 5.98
CA LEU A 503 35.99 5.56 4.62
C LEU A 503 34.61 6.08 4.17
N SER A 504 33.80 6.62 5.09
CA SER A 504 32.46 7.13 4.75
C SER A 504 32.49 8.51 4.08
N GLY A 505 33.67 9.14 3.96
CA GLY A 505 33.83 10.38 3.20
C GLY A 505 33.22 11.62 3.87
N THR A 506 32.99 12.67 3.09
CA THR A 506 32.57 13.99 3.58
C THR A 506 31.13 14.32 3.25
N GLN A 507 30.40 14.97 4.15
CA GLN A 507 28.99 15.31 3.97
C GLN A 507 28.72 16.12 2.68
N CYS A 508 27.62 15.80 2.00
CA CYS A 508 27.16 16.44 0.78
C CYS A 508 25.64 16.64 0.84
N PRO A 509 25.10 17.84 0.60
CA PRO A 509 23.66 18.10 0.82
C PRO A 509 22.73 17.44 -0.21
N PHE A 510 23.22 17.20 -1.44
CA PHE A 510 22.41 16.59 -2.51
C PHE A 510 23.27 15.88 -3.57
N VAL A 511 22.69 14.89 -4.24
CA VAL A 511 23.27 14.23 -5.42
C VAL A 511 22.19 13.97 -6.47
N GLY A 512 22.40 14.49 -7.68
CA GLY A 512 21.63 14.14 -8.87
C GLY A 512 22.44 13.20 -9.76
N TYR A 513 21.82 12.16 -10.29
CA TYR A 513 22.49 11.16 -11.13
C TYR A 513 21.54 10.52 -12.15
N LEU A 514 22.15 9.96 -13.19
CA LEU A 514 21.50 9.06 -14.13
C LEU A 514 21.76 7.63 -13.67
N ALA A 515 20.71 6.83 -13.58
CA ALA A 515 20.85 5.40 -13.29
C ALA A 515 20.33 4.59 -14.48
N LYS A 516 21.12 3.60 -14.89
CA LYS A 516 20.67 2.56 -15.80
C LYS A 516 19.81 1.55 -15.04
N GLU A 517 18.54 1.39 -15.45
CA GLU A 517 17.72 0.28 -14.96
C GLU A 517 18.14 -1.04 -15.61
N PHE A 518 17.81 -2.18 -14.98
CA PHE A 518 17.99 -3.52 -15.57
C PHE A 518 17.29 -3.70 -16.94
N SER A 519 16.24 -2.93 -17.22
CA SER A 519 15.58 -2.88 -18.54
C SER A 519 16.44 -2.20 -19.63
N GLY A 520 17.57 -1.60 -19.26
CA GLY A 520 18.41 -0.77 -20.12
C GLY A 520 17.95 0.69 -20.23
N SER A 521 16.78 1.05 -19.69
CA SER A 521 16.32 2.45 -19.69
C SER A 521 17.13 3.28 -18.69
N ILE A 522 17.53 4.49 -19.10
CA ILE A 522 18.26 5.42 -18.22
C ILE A 522 17.28 6.45 -17.66
N LYS A 523 17.29 6.61 -16.33
CA LYS A 523 16.38 7.52 -15.62
C LYS A 523 17.13 8.47 -14.71
N ILE A 524 16.49 9.60 -14.42
CA ILE A 524 17.04 10.66 -13.57
C ILE A 524 16.59 10.46 -12.13
N PHE A 525 17.55 10.48 -11.21
CA PHE A 525 17.31 10.42 -9.78
C PHE A 525 17.95 11.60 -9.06
N LEU A 526 17.34 11.99 -7.95
CA LEU A 526 17.81 13.06 -7.08
C LEU A 526 17.63 12.60 -5.64
N VAL A 527 18.71 12.64 -4.87
CA VAL A 527 18.74 12.33 -3.44
C VAL A 527 19.19 13.58 -2.70
N ASN A 528 18.47 13.91 -1.63
CA ASN A 528 18.77 15.05 -0.77
C ASN A 528 18.82 14.56 0.68
N GLU A 529 19.55 15.26 1.53
CA GLU A 529 19.46 15.04 2.97
C GLU A 529 18.04 15.36 3.48
N GLN A 530 17.54 14.52 4.37
CA GLN A 530 16.17 14.61 4.90
C GLN A 530 16.15 14.15 6.35
N LEU A 531 15.48 14.91 7.23
CA LEU A 531 15.15 14.43 8.57
C LEU A 531 14.12 13.30 8.45
N GLY A 532 14.18 12.34 9.37
CA GLY A 532 13.38 11.12 9.30
C GLY A 532 12.69 10.79 10.61
N TYR A 533 11.95 9.68 10.59
CA TYR A 533 11.12 9.13 11.66
C TYR A 533 11.60 9.46 13.08
N MET A 534 10.66 9.86 13.95
CA MET A 534 10.89 9.82 15.39
C MET A 534 10.60 8.41 15.90
N GLN A 535 11.64 7.67 16.23
CA GLN A 535 11.49 6.37 16.86
C GLN A 535 12.44 6.21 18.04
N GLU A 536 11.86 6.12 19.24
CA GLU A 536 12.59 5.83 20.47
C GLU A 536 12.67 4.30 20.71
N GLU A 537 11.62 3.56 20.33
CA GLU A 537 11.46 2.10 20.51
C GLU A 537 10.67 1.47 19.33
N GLY A 538 10.74 0.15 19.11
CA GLY A 538 9.99 -0.57 18.06
C GLY A 538 10.82 -1.45 17.10
N SER A 539 10.14 -2.08 16.14
CA SER A 539 10.73 -3.05 15.20
C SER A 539 11.58 -2.37 14.12
N CYS A 540 12.89 -2.34 14.33
CA CYS A 540 13.88 -1.70 13.46
C CYS A 540 13.76 -2.03 11.94
N PRO A 541 13.42 -3.26 11.49
CA PRO A 541 13.37 -3.60 10.07
C PRO A 541 12.42 -2.76 9.22
N ILE A 542 11.13 -2.67 9.58
CA ILE A 542 10.13 -2.02 8.72
C ILE A 542 10.33 -0.51 8.64
N PHE A 543 10.76 0.11 9.74
CA PHE A 543 11.01 1.54 9.79
C PHE A 543 12.25 1.90 9.00
N SER A 544 13.34 1.13 9.14
CA SER A 544 14.54 1.34 8.33
C SER A 544 14.21 1.24 6.84
N ILE A 545 13.32 0.32 6.44
CA ILE A 545 12.82 0.22 5.05
C ILE A 545 12.03 1.46 4.66
N LYS A 546 11.10 1.92 5.49
CA LYS A 546 10.34 3.16 5.23
C LYS A 546 11.26 4.36 5.05
N GLN A 547 12.29 4.53 5.89
CA GLN A 547 13.25 5.64 5.76
C GLN A 547 14.11 5.49 4.50
N PHE A 548 14.55 4.28 4.20
CA PHE A 548 15.26 3.98 2.96
C PHE A 548 14.43 4.36 1.73
N VAL A 549 13.15 3.96 1.70
CA VAL A 549 12.22 4.29 0.63
C VAL A 549 11.94 5.79 0.57
N THR A 550 11.83 6.46 1.71
CA THR A 550 11.72 7.93 1.79
C THR A 550 12.86 8.63 1.04
N GLY A 551 14.09 8.14 1.21
CA GLY A 551 15.27 8.63 0.48
C GLY A 551 15.27 8.36 -1.04
N ILE A 552 14.32 7.60 -1.58
CA ILE A 552 14.17 7.31 -3.01
C ILE A 552 12.95 8.05 -3.59
N ILE A 553 11.78 7.88 -2.96
CA ILE A 553 10.50 8.38 -3.49
C ILE A 553 10.13 9.77 -2.96
N GLY A 554 10.76 10.21 -1.85
CA GLY A 554 10.50 11.47 -1.15
C GLY A 554 9.45 11.34 -0.03
N GLY A 555 9.52 12.26 0.94
CA GLY A 555 8.66 12.29 2.13
C GLY A 555 7.16 12.21 1.81
N ASP A 556 6.64 13.14 0.99
CA ASP A 556 5.19 13.20 0.71
C ASP A 556 4.64 11.87 0.15
N LEU A 557 5.32 11.29 -0.84
CA LEU A 557 4.86 10.05 -1.49
C LEU A 557 5.02 8.85 -0.55
N ASN A 558 6.07 8.84 0.28
CA ASN A 558 6.27 7.82 1.30
C ASN A 558 5.22 7.90 2.41
N THR A 559 4.78 9.09 2.82
CA THR A 559 3.71 9.25 3.80
C THR A 559 2.38 8.71 3.27
N ILE A 560 2.04 8.97 2.01
CA ILE A 560 0.83 8.41 1.38
C ILE A 560 0.93 6.89 1.26
N HIS A 561 2.06 6.37 0.78
CA HIS A 561 2.27 4.92 0.68
C HIS A 561 2.25 4.25 2.07
N SER A 562 2.84 4.87 3.08
CA SER A 562 2.81 4.37 4.46
C SER A 562 1.38 4.31 4.99
N GLY A 563 0.56 5.34 4.72
CA GLY A 563 -0.88 5.32 5.01
C GLY A 563 -1.61 4.17 4.30
N PHE A 564 -1.29 3.92 3.02
CA PHE A 564 -1.84 2.79 2.28
C PHE A 564 -1.47 1.43 2.91
N LEU A 565 -0.20 1.18 3.23
CA LEU A 565 0.23 -0.05 3.90
C LEU A 565 -0.40 -0.21 5.30
N GLN A 566 -0.52 0.88 6.04
CA GLN A 566 -1.11 0.91 7.38
C GLN A 566 -2.62 0.71 7.38
N ALA A 567 -3.32 1.08 6.31
CA ALA A 567 -4.77 0.93 6.20
C ALA A 567 -5.21 -0.39 5.56
N ASN A 568 -4.31 -1.09 4.84
CA ASN A 568 -4.65 -2.26 4.04
C ASN A 568 -3.76 -3.46 4.41
N ASP A 569 -4.40 -4.52 4.89
CA ASP A 569 -3.80 -5.86 4.98
C ASP A 569 -3.84 -6.56 3.61
N THR A 570 -3.61 -7.88 3.57
CA THR A 570 -3.67 -8.65 2.32
C THR A 570 -5.02 -8.54 1.60
N GLU A 571 -6.14 -8.58 2.34
CA GLU A 571 -7.47 -8.49 1.75
C GLU A 571 -7.70 -7.10 1.12
N GLY A 572 -7.28 -6.04 1.82
CA GLY A 572 -7.32 -4.67 1.30
C GLY A 572 -6.52 -4.51 -0.01
N HIS A 573 -5.29 -5.04 -0.06
CA HIS A 573 -4.46 -5.01 -1.27
C HIS A 573 -5.13 -5.76 -2.45
N LEU A 574 -5.67 -6.95 -2.20
CA LEU A 574 -6.38 -7.74 -3.22
C LEU A 574 -7.64 -7.03 -3.72
N HIS A 575 -8.38 -6.37 -2.84
CA HIS A 575 -9.54 -5.58 -3.21
C HIS A 575 -9.15 -4.43 -4.16
N HIS A 576 -8.13 -3.63 -3.84
CA HIS A 576 -7.67 -2.54 -4.72
C HIS A 576 -7.20 -3.04 -6.08
N LEU A 577 -6.47 -4.16 -6.13
CA LEU A 577 -6.07 -4.80 -7.38
C LEU A 577 -7.30 -5.22 -8.20
N GLN A 578 -8.25 -5.90 -7.57
CA GLN A 578 -9.46 -6.40 -8.23
C GLN A 578 -10.31 -5.25 -8.78
N SER A 579 -10.56 -4.21 -7.99
CA SER A 579 -11.29 -3.02 -8.45
C SER A 579 -10.59 -2.37 -9.64
N LYS A 580 -9.26 -2.28 -9.65
CA LYS A 580 -8.53 -1.70 -10.78
C LYS A 580 -8.56 -2.58 -12.02
N ILE A 581 -8.47 -3.89 -11.85
CA ILE A 581 -8.62 -4.88 -12.92
C ILE A 581 -10.00 -4.75 -13.58
N GLU A 582 -11.07 -4.66 -12.79
CA GLU A 582 -12.45 -4.51 -13.31
C GLU A 582 -12.63 -3.22 -14.12
N ILE A 583 -12.00 -2.12 -13.69
CA ILE A 583 -12.01 -0.86 -14.44
C ILE A 583 -11.32 -1.03 -15.80
N LEU A 584 -10.15 -1.67 -15.84
CA LEU A 584 -9.33 -1.81 -17.06
C LEU A 584 -9.76 -2.96 -17.98
N GLN A 585 -10.49 -3.95 -17.46
CA GLN A 585 -10.96 -5.07 -18.27
C GLN A 585 -11.91 -4.57 -19.38
N PRO A 586 -11.72 -5.05 -20.62
CA PRO A 586 -12.64 -4.73 -21.71
C PRO A 586 -14.06 -5.17 -21.36
N THR A 587 -15.03 -4.31 -21.64
CA THR A 587 -16.45 -4.67 -21.55
C THR A 587 -16.79 -5.54 -22.75
N GLN A 588 -17.34 -6.73 -22.50
CA GLN A 588 -17.78 -7.65 -23.54
C GLN A 588 -19.31 -7.72 -23.54
N ILE A 589 -19.93 -7.40 -24.67
CA ILE A 589 -21.38 -7.35 -24.84
C ILE A 589 -21.76 -8.38 -25.88
N ARG A 590 -22.56 -9.36 -25.47
CA ARG A 590 -23.06 -10.39 -26.39
C ARG A 590 -24.27 -9.86 -27.15
N VAL A 591 -24.18 -9.83 -28.47
CA VAL A 591 -25.26 -9.39 -29.36
C VAL A 591 -25.48 -10.43 -30.45
N SER A 592 -26.70 -10.54 -30.97
CA SER A 592 -26.92 -11.39 -32.14
C SER A 592 -26.11 -10.87 -33.32
N SER A 593 -25.48 -11.77 -34.09
CA SER A 593 -24.71 -11.37 -35.28
C SER A 593 -25.56 -10.62 -36.31
N ALA A 594 -26.89 -10.81 -36.31
CA ALA A 594 -27.80 -10.08 -37.18
C ALA A 594 -27.89 -8.57 -36.88
N ILE A 595 -27.52 -8.15 -35.66
CA ILE A 595 -27.67 -6.76 -35.20
C ILE A 595 -26.35 -6.13 -34.74
N SER A 596 -25.24 -6.85 -34.78
CA SER A 596 -23.95 -6.39 -34.24
C SER A 596 -23.46 -5.11 -34.92
N GLN A 597 -23.63 -5.00 -36.23
CA GLN A 597 -23.28 -3.77 -36.97
C GLN A 597 -24.21 -2.60 -36.64
N TRP A 598 -25.53 -2.85 -36.54
CA TRP A 598 -26.48 -1.81 -36.14
C TRP A 598 -26.20 -1.31 -34.71
N TRP A 599 -25.87 -2.22 -33.80
CA TRP A 599 -25.48 -1.93 -32.43
C TRP A 599 -24.24 -1.02 -32.42
N MET A 600 -23.22 -1.41 -33.19
CA MET A 600 -21.96 -0.68 -33.32
C MET A 600 -22.18 0.76 -33.81
N ASP A 601 -22.98 0.93 -34.86
CA ASP A 601 -23.24 2.25 -35.44
C ASP A 601 -24.10 3.12 -34.53
N THR A 602 -25.05 2.52 -33.80
CA THR A 602 -25.88 3.23 -32.82
C THR A 602 -25.05 3.68 -31.62
N PHE A 603 -24.13 2.85 -31.13
CA PHE A 603 -23.27 3.21 -30.01
C PHE A 603 -22.29 4.32 -30.40
N LYS A 604 -21.73 4.29 -31.60
CA LYS A 604 -20.92 5.41 -32.13
C LYS A 604 -21.69 6.71 -32.16
N ARG A 605 -22.96 6.69 -32.58
CA ARG A 605 -23.82 7.89 -32.57
C ARG A 605 -24.08 8.39 -31.16
N TYR A 606 -24.47 7.50 -30.24
CA TYR A 606 -24.63 7.86 -28.82
C TYR A 606 -23.34 8.46 -28.24
N ALA A 607 -22.20 7.85 -28.56
CA ALA A 607 -20.90 8.30 -28.09
C ALA A 607 -20.37 9.53 -28.84
N ASN A 608 -21.10 10.09 -29.80
CA ASN A 608 -20.67 11.19 -30.67
C ASN A 608 -19.30 10.95 -31.31
N MET A 609 -19.17 9.83 -32.02
CA MET A 609 -17.93 9.40 -32.67
C MET A 609 -18.00 9.44 -34.18
N ASP A 610 -17.04 10.11 -34.79
CA ASP A 610 -16.82 10.09 -36.23
C ASP A 610 -15.79 9.00 -36.59
N GLY A 611 -16.20 8.00 -37.37
CA GLY A 611 -15.33 6.91 -37.85
C GLY A 611 -15.34 5.64 -36.99
N GLN A 612 -14.34 4.77 -37.20
CA GLN A 612 -14.11 3.58 -36.37
C GLN A 612 -13.21 3.94 -35.18
N PRO A 613 -13.72 3.97 -33.95
CA PRO A 613 -12.92 4.34 -32.79
C PRO A 613 -11.96 3.22 -32.41
N GLN A 614 -10.76 3.59 -31.95
CA GLN A 614 -9.82 2.64 -31.37
C GLN A 614 -10.43 2.03 -30.09
N GLY A 615 -10.26 0.72 -29.90
CA GLY A 615 -10.76 0.02 -28.71
C GLY A 615 -12.24 -0.35 -28.74
N LEU A 616 -12.87 -0.36 -29.92
CA LEU A 616 -14.23 -0.85 -30.13
C LEU A 616 -14.24 -1.83 -31.31
N THR A 617 -14.48 -3.12 -31.05
CA THR A 617 -14.39 -4.17 -32.08
C THR A 617 -15.55 -5.14 -31.99
N ILE A 618 -15.84 -5.82 -33.11
CA ILE A 618 -16.73 -6.98 -33.17
C ILE A 618 -15.86 -8.23 -33.28
N GLU A 619 -15.98 -9.13 -32.32
CA GLU A 619 -15.43 -10.47 -32.40
C GLU A 619 -16.55 -11.41 -32.83
N HIS A 620 -16.44 -11.95 -34.05
CA HIS A 620 -17.43 -12.90 -34.56
C HIS A 620 -17.31 -14.24 -33.85
N GLY A 621 -18.38 -14.70 -33.23
CA GLY A 621 -18.41 -15.99 -32.55
C GLY A 621 -18.31 -17.14 -33.56
N VAL A 622 -17.30 -18.00 -33.38
CA VAL A 622 -17.29 -19.33 -34.01
C VAL A 622 -17.86 -20.31 -32.99
N ASP A 623 -19.09 -20.76 -33.23
CA ASP A 623 -19.76 -21.69 -32.33
C ASP A 623 -19.12 -23.10 -32.48
N GLN A 624 -18.26 -23.48 -31.52
CA GLN A 624 -17.71 -24.84 -31.42
C GLN A 624 -18.49 -25.73 -30.44
N SER A 625 -19.65 -25.31 -29.94
CA SER A 625 -20.37 -26.10 -28.94
C SER A 625 -21.90 -25.98 -29.01
N SER A 626 -22.53 -26.56 -30.03
CA SER A 626 -23.80 -27.30 -29.85
C SER A 626 -24.20 -28.07 -31.12
N SER A 627 -24.00 -29.38 -31.11
CA SER A 627 -24.35 -30.28 -32.21
C SER A 627 -25.79 -30.83 -32.13
N THR A 628 -26.71 -30.20 -31.38
CA THR A 628 -28.05 -30.79 -31.14
C THR A 628 -29.22 -29.80 -31.01
N SER A 629 -29.13 -28.55 -31.49
CA SER A 629 -30.33 -27.69 -31.57
C SER A 629 -30.51 -27.07 -32.97
N ALA A 630 -31.73 -27.19 -33.49
CA ALA A 630 -32.13 -26.68 -34.80
C ALA A 630 -32.28 -25.15 -34.77
N ASN A 631 -31.14 -24.46 -34.72
CA ASN A 631 -30.84 -23.07 -35.08
C ASN A 631 -29.71 -22.58 -34.15
N PRO A 632 -28.43 -22.65 -34.54
CA PRO A 632 -27.38 -21.97 -33.81
C PRO A 632 -27.60 -20.46 -33.96
N PHE A 633 -28.05 -19.81 -32.89
CA PHE A 633 -28.02 -18.35 -32.82
C PHE A 633 -26.55 -17.94 -32.77
N VAL A 634 -25.99 -17.56 -33.92
CA VAL A 634 -24.64 -16.98 -33.97
C VAL A 634 -24.66 -15.67 -33.20
N MET A 635 -23.82 -15.59 -32.18
CA MET A 635 -23.66 -14.42 -31.32
C MET A 635 -22.31 -13.80 -31.60
N ASP A 636 -22.30 -12.50 -31.85
CA ASP A 636 -21.08 -11.70 -31.88
C ASP A 636 -20.80 -11.13 -30.48
N ILE A 637 -19.53 -10.87 -30.19
CA ILE A 637 -19.10 -10.17 -28.97
C ILE A 637 -18.63 -8.79 -29.38
N ILE A 638 -19.30 -7.75 -28.89
CA ILE A 638 -18.79 -6.39 -28.97
C ILE A 638 -17.80 -6.19 -27.83
N VAL A 639 -16.58 -5.82 -28.15
CA VAL A 639 -15.52 -5.55 -27.18
C VAL A 639 -15.28 -4.05 -27.11
N ILE A 640 -15.49 -3.48 -25.93
CA ILE A 640 -15.16 -2.09 -25.60
C ILE A 640 -13.94 -2.11 -24.67
N SER A 641 -12.75 -1.89 -25.24
CA SER A 641 -11.48 -1.82 -24.51
C SER A 641 -11.00 -0.39 -24.26
N ASP A 642 -11.60 0.61 -24.89
CA ASP A 642 -11.32 2.03 -24.59
C ASP A 642 -12.05 2.48 -23.30
N PRO A 643 -11.33 3.03 -22.30
CA PRO A 643 -11.92 3.43 -21.02
C PRO A 643 -12.96 4.55 -21.14
N VAL A 644 -12.81 5.48 -22.09
CA VAL A 644 -13.76 6.59 -22.29
C VAL A 644 -15.05 6.05 -22.89
N LEU A 645 -14.96 5.13 -23.84
CA LEU A 645 -16.11 4.41 -24.37
C LEU A 645 -16.82 3.57 -23.32
N LYS A 646 -16.06 2.87 -22.48
CA LYS A 646 -16.61 2.11 -21.37
C LYS A 646 -17.39 3.01 -20.41
N GLN A 647 -16.82 4.15 -20.02
CA GLN A 647 -17.52 5.13 -19.17
C GLN A 647 -18.83 5.62 -19.83
N LYS A 648 -18.83 5.88 -21.14
CA LYS A 648 -20.05 6.26 -21.86
C LYS A 648 -21.09 5.15 -21.86
N TRP A 649 -20.65 3.90 -22.05
CA TRP A 649 -21.50 2.72 -21.95
C TRP A 649 -22.09 2.53 -20.55
N ASP A 650 -21.27 2.67 -19.51
CA ASP A 650 -21.72 2.56 -18.11
C ASP A 650 -22.70 3.70 -17.77
N THR A 651 -22.43 4.91 -18.24
CA THR A 651 -23.35 6.06 -18.13
C THR A 651 -24.68 5.77 -18.83
N LEU A 652 -24.64 5.14 -20.01
CA LEU A 652 -25.85 4.72 -20.72
C LEU A 652 -26.65 3.70 -19.89
N LEU A 653 -25.98 2.71 -19.31
CA LEU A 653 -26.62 1.71 -18.45
C LEU A 653 -27.32 2.33 -17.25
N GLU A 654 -26.74 3.38 -16.66
CA GLU A 654 -27.29 4.06 -15.48
C GLU A 654 -28.44 5.03 -15.78
N GLN A 655 -28.40 5.68 -16.96
CA GLN A 655 -29.30 6.78 -17.30
C GLN A 655 -30.50 6.38 -18.14
N GLN A 656 -30.44 5.26 -18.86
CA GLN A 656 -31.48 4.96 -19.85
C GLN A 656 -32.75 4.37 -19.26
N THR A 657 -33.87 4.92 -19.74
CA THR A 657 -35.20 4.38 -19.49
C THR A 657 -35.42 3.17 -20.37
N CYS A 658 -35.51 1.97 -19.79
CA CYS A 658 -35.76 0.75 -20.56
C CYS A 658 -37.24 0.51 -20.85
N GLN A 659 -38.16 1.28 -20.24
CA GLN A 659 -39.60 1.07 -20.38
C GLN A 659 -40.31 2.30 -20.94
N PHE A 660 -41.15 2.10 -21.95
CA PHE A 660 -41.86 3.18 -22.63
C PHE A 660 -43.35 2.87 -22.74
N VAL A 661 -44.20 3.85 -22.46
CA VAL A 661 -45.64 3.76 -22.73
C VAL A 661 -45.94 4.49 -24.02
N VAL A 662 -46.56 3.79 -24.98
CA VAL A 662 -46.82 4.31 -26.33
C VAL A 662 -48.27 4.06 -26.75
N ASN A 663 -48.78 4.90 -27.65
CA ASN A 663 -50.10 4.69 -28.25
C ASN A 663 -50.10 3.45 -29.17
N PRO A 664 -51.07 2.53 -29.07
CA PRO A 664 -51.12 1.31 -29.87
C PRO A 664 -51.06 1.53 -31.39
N LYS A 665 -51.75 2.56 -31.91
CA LYS A 665 -51.80 2.83 -33.37
C LYS A 665 -50.45 3.31 -33.89
N MET A 666 -49.78 4.18 -33.12
CA MET A 666 -48.44 4.63 -33.50
C MET A 666 -47.41 3.53 -33.32
N PHE A 667 -47.49 2.72 -32.26
CA PHE A 667 -46.61 1.58 -32.05
C PHE A 667 -46.59 0.65 -33.27
N HIS A 668 -47.74 0.23 -33.78
CA HIS A 668 -47.79 -0.67 -34.94
C HIS A 668 -47.20 -0.06 -36.22
N SER A 669 -47.38 1.25 -36.43
CA SER A 669 -46.76 1.97 -37.54
C SER A 669 -45.23 2.00 -37.42
N LEU A 670 -44.73 2.32 -36.22
CA LEU A 670 -43.31 2.42 -35.91
C LEU A 670 -42.61 1.07 -35.92
N GLN A 671 -43.25 0.05 -35.33
CA GLN A 671 -42.76 -1.32 -35.35
C GLN A 671 -42.54 -1.77 -36.79
N LYS A 672 -43.48 -1.50 -37.70
CA LYS A 672 -43.37 -1.85 -39.12
C LYS A 672 -42.27 -1.07 -39.85
N GLU A 673 -42.06 0.19 -39.50
CA GLU A 673 -40.96 1.00 -40.05
C GLU A 673 -39.59 0.48 -39.59
N ILE A 674 -39.46 0.20 -38.30
CA ILE A 674 -38.24 -0.29 -37.68
C ILE A 674 -37.90 -1.70 -38.19
N THR A 675 -38.88 -2.60 -38.29
CA THR A 675 -38.61 -3.94 -38.80
C THR A 675 -38.24 -3.90 -40.29
N ARG A 676 -38.85 -3.00 -41.07
CA ARG A 676 -38.46 -2.81 -42.48
C ARG A 676 -37.05 -2.23 -42.66
N LYS A 677 -36.63 -1.32 -41.77
CA LYS A 677 -35.41 -0.52 -41.94
C LYS A 677 -34.19 -1.10 -41.22
N TYR A 678 -34.38 -1.76 -40.09
CA TYR A 678 -33.30 -2.19 -39.21
C TYR A 678 -33.41 -3.66 -38.76
N PHE A 679 -34.62 -4.23 -38.63
CA PHE A 679 -34.79 -5.59 -38.09
C PHE A 679 -35.87 -6.41 -38.85
N PRO A 680 -35.53 -7.18 -39.90
CA PRO A 680 -36.48 -7.74 -40.88
C PRO A 680 -37.59 -8.66 -40.35
N HIS A 681 -37.52 -9.09 -39.09
CA HIS A 681 -38.52 -9.96 -38.47
C HIS A 681 -39.10 -9.34 -37.20
N ASP A 682 -38.31 -9.25 -36.13
CA ASP A 682 -38.71 -8.69 -34.84
C ASP A 682 -37.64 -7.73 -34.31
N ILE A 683 -38.01 -6.84 -33.39
CA ILE A 683 -37.06 -5.95 -32.70
C ILE A 683 -36.42 -6.74 -31.54
N PRO A 684 -35.16 -7.18 -31.64
CA PRO A 684 -34.57 -8.08 -30.66
C PRO A 684 -34.41 -7.39 -29.30
N GLY A 685 -34.79 -8.08 -28.22
CA GLY A 685 -34.71 -7.53 -26.87
C GLY A 685 -35.84 -6.56 -26.51
N MET A 686 -36.81 -6.31 -27.39
CA MET A 686 -38.04 -5.59 -27.06
C MET A 686 -39.13 -6.57 -26.60
N GLN A 687 -39.79 -6.27 -25.49
CA GLN A 687 -40.92 -7.02 -24.96
C GLN A 687 -42.12 -6.09 -24.75
N ILE A 688 -43.31 -6.57 -25.08
CA ILE A 688 -44.55 -5.91 -24.70
C ILE A 688 -44.95 -6.44 -23.33
N LEU A 689 -44.87 -5.59 -22.29
CA LEU A 689 -45.23 -5.96 -20.92
C LEU A 689 -46.74 -5.86 -20.67
N HIS A 690 -47.37 -4.87 -21.29
CA HIS A 690 -48.80 -4.62 -21.16
C HIS A 690 -49.35 -4.06 -22.47
N GLN A 691 -50.57 -4.47 -22.84
CA GLN A 691 -51.26 -3.97 -24.02
C GLN A 691 -52.74 -3.78 -23.69
N SER A 692 -53.21 -2.55 -23.86
CA SER A 692 -54.60 -2.15 -23.72
C SER A 692 -55.05 -1.38 -24.98
N PRO A 693 -56.36 -1.09 -25.14
CA PRO A 693 -56.85 -0.29 -26.26
C PRO A 693 -56.30 1.15 -26.30
N SER A 694 -55.83 1.68 -25.16
CA SER A 694 -55.33 3.06 -25.03
C SER A 694 -53.80 3.16 -24.97
N GLU A 695 -53.10 2.11 -24.55
CA GLU A 695 -51.64 2.14 -24.31
C GLU A 695 -50.96 0.78 -24.51
N ILE A 696 -49.69 0.81 -24.89
CA ILE A 696 -48.78 -0.35 -24.91
C ILE A 696 -47.55 0.01 -24.09
N THR A 697 -47.20 -0.84 -23.13
CA THR A 697 -45.96 -0.72 -22.36
C THR A 697 -44.90 -1.61 -22.96
N LEU A 698 -43.84 -1.00 -23.46
CA LEU A 698 -42.67 -1.64 -24.03
C LEU A 698 -41.56 -1.72 -22.98
N ASN A 699 -40.76 -2.78 -23.01
CA ASN A 699 -39.54 -2.93 -22.26
C ASN A 699 -38.40 -3.38 -23.17
N PHE A 700 -37.25 -2.74 -23.05
CA PHE A 700 -36.05 -3.04 -23.83
C PHE A 700 -34.99 -3.64 -22.92
N SER A 701 -34.47 -4.82 -23.27
CA SER A 701 -33.39 -5.47 -22.52
C SER A 701 -32.03 -4.82 -22.74
N ASP A 702 -31.84 -4.18 -23.90
CA ASP A 702 -30.62 -3.45 -24.29
C ASP A 702 -30.83 -1.92 -24.15
N PRO A 703 -30.00 -1.22 -23.33
CA PRO A 703 -30.11 0.23 -23.15
C PRO A 703 -29.81 1.03 -24.43
N LEU A 704 -29.05 0.48 -25.37
CA LEU A 704 -28.74 1.11 -26.65
C LEU A 704 -29.96 1.17 -27.57
N LEU A 705 -30.76 0.10 -27.53
CA LEU A 705 -32.02 -0.01 -28.24
C LEU A 705 -33.08 0.90 -27.64
N ALA A 706 -33.11 1.01 -26.31
CA ALA A 706 -33.93 2.00 -25.61
C ALA A 706 -33.57 3.44 -26.01
N TYR A 707 -32.27 3.78 -26.00
CA TYR A 707 -31.78 5.08 -26.45
C TYR A 707 -32.15 5.38 -27.91
N PHE A 708 -31.96 4.40 -28.80
CA PHE A 708 -32.36 4.51 -30.20
C PHE A 708 -33.85 4.80 -30.34
N TRP A 709 -34.69 4.08 -29.57
CA TRP A 709 -36.14 4.26 -29.57
C TRP A 709 -36.54 5.65 -29.09
N GLU A 710 -36.02 6.09 -27.94
CA GLU A 710 -36.29 7.40 -27.36
C GLU A 710 -35.88 8.53 -28.30
N HIS A 711 -34.66 8.46 -28.86
CA HIS A 711 -34.12 9.54 -29.69
C HIS A 711 -34.82 9.65 -31.04
N HIS A 712 -35.16 8.54 -31.68
CA HIS A 712 -35.81 8.55 -33.00
C HIS A 712 -37.32 8.74 -32.95
N TYR A 713 -37.97 8.36 -31.86
CA TYR A 713 -39.43 8.31 -31.78
C TYR A 713 -40.01 9.08 -30.59
N LYS A 714 -39.28 10.10 -30.11
CA LYS A 714 -39.72 11.02 -29.05
C LYS A 714 -41.12 11.61 -29.28
N GLN A 715 -41.52 11.80 -30.53
CA GLN A 715 -42.84 12.31 -30.92
C GLN A 715 -43.98 11.30 -30.73
N ALA A 716 -43.65 10.00 -30.60
CA ALA A 716 -44.62 8.93 -30.43
C ALA A 716 -44.92 8.59 -28.96
N LEU A 717 -44.12 9.13 -28.05
CA LEU A 717 -44.38 9.15 -26.61
C LEU A 717 -45.44 10.23 -26.38
N SER A 718 -46.64 9.85 -25.93
CA SER A 718 -47.83 10.72 -25.94
C SER A 718 -47.62 12.05 -25.22
N ALA A 719 -48.08 13.15 -25.83
CA ALA A 719 -47.99 14.50 -25.27
C ALA A 719 -48.96 14.79 -24.11
N SER A 720 -49.76 13.81 -23.64
CA SER A 720 -50.79 14.03 -22.61
C SER A 720 -50.59 13.31 -21.29
N ASP A 721 -49.54 12.50 -21.12
CA ASP A 721 -49.18 11.88 -19.82
C ASP A 721 -47.66 11.73 -19.70
N TYR A 722 -46.93 12.83 -19.91
CA TYR A 722 -45.55 12.94 -19.40
C TYR A 722 -45.61 13.11 -17.87
N GLN A 723 -46.12 12.09 -17.16
CA GLN A 723 -45.65 11.86 -15.80
C GLN A 723 -44.32 11.14 -15.95
N ASP A 724 -43.26 11.75 -15.45
CA ASP A 724 -42.00 11.08 -15.12
C ASP A 724 -42.28 9.93 -14.15
N LYS A 725 -42.87 8.82 -14.61
CA LYS A 725 -42.80 7.54 -13.93
C LYS A 725 -41.45 6.96 -14.29
N PHE A 726 -40.45 7.51 -13.62
CA PHE A 726 -39.09 6.99 -13.60
C PHE A 726 -39.14 5.51 -13.20
N PHE A 727 -39.01 4.62 -14.17
CA PHE A 727 -38.46 3.30 -13.91
C PHE A 727 -37.02 3.34 -14.40
N LYS A 728 -36.13 3.94 -13.58
CA LYS A 728 -34.73 3.47 -13.57
C LYS A 728 -34.84 1.96 -13.52
N LYS A 729 -34.14 1.25 -14.40
CA LYS A 729 -33.98 -0.20 -14.28
C LYS A 729 -33.59 -0.42 -12.82
N GLN A 730 -34.53 -0.89 -11.99
CA GLN A 730 -34.18 -1.33 -10.64
C GLN A 730 -33.16 -2.42 -10.96
N GLN A 731 -31.88 -2.15 -10.66
CA GLN A 731 -30.91 -3.22 -10.59
C GLN A 731 -31.62 -4.28 -9.76
N SER A 732 -31.83 -5.47 -10.33
CA SER A 732 -32.52 -6.53 -9.60
C SER A 732 -31.84 -6.63 -8.24
N GLY A 733 -32.56 -6.91 -7.16
CA GLY A 733 -31.93 -7.00 -5.83
C GLY A 733 -30.66 -7.84 -5.89
N LEU A 734 -30.66 -8.89 -6.72
CA LEU A 734 -29.52 -9.70 -7.12
C LEU A 734 -28.32 -8.94 -7.75
N GLN A 735 -28.52 -8.02 -8.70
CA GLN A 735 -27.42 -7.22 -9.28
C GLN A 735 -26.81 -6.25 -8.27
N VAL A 736 -27.62 -5.64 -7.40
CA VAL A 736 -27.11 -4.81 -6.30
C VAL A 736 -26.32 -5.68 -5.32
N LEU A 737 -26.83 -6.88 -4.99
CA LEU A 737 -26.14 -7.83 -4.13
C LEU A 737 -24.82 -8.33 -4.72
N LYS A 738 -24.76 -8.55 -6.04
CA LYS A 738 -23.54 -8.94 -6.77
C LYS A 738 -22.47 -7.86 -6.81
N SER A 739 -22.90 -6.59 -6.77
CA SER A 739 -22.01 -5.42 -6.78
C SER A 739 -21.63 -4.94 -5.37
N LEU A 740 -22.09 -5.64 -4.32
CA LEU A 740 -21.60 -5.40 -2.98
C LEU A 740 -20.10 -5.69 -2.91
N LYS A 741 -19.38 -4.85 -2.17
CA LYS A 741 -17.93 -4.99 -1.89
C LYS A 741 -17.65 -6.13 -0.89
N LEU A 742 -18.25 -7.30 -1.09
CA LEU A 742 -18.07 -8.50 -0.29
C LEU A 742 -17.35 -9.57 -1.10
N ALA A 743 -16.42 -10.27 -0.45
CA ALA A 743 -15.77 -11.41 -1.08
C ALA A 743 -16.83 -12.50 -1.37
N GLY A 744 -16.86 -13.00 -2.60
CA GLY A 744 -17.86 -13.98 -3.05
C GLY A 744 -19.20 -13.39 -3.53
N ALA A 745 -19.45 -12.08 -3.42
CA ALA A 745 -20.71 -11.47 -3.90
C ALA A 745 -20.94 -11.66 -5.41
N HIS A 746 -19.88 -11.56 -6.22
CA HIS A 746 -19.93 -11.82 -7.66
C HIS A 746 -20.28 -13.27 -8.02
N LEU A 747 -20.13 -14.22 -7.08
CA LEU A 747 -20.44 -15.64 -7.26
C LEU A 747 -21.90 -15.98 -6.96
N ILE A 748 -22.69 -15.03 -6.44
CA ILE A 748 -24.12 -15.23 -6.19
C ILE A 748 -24.81 -15.51 -7.54
N THR A 749 -25.49 -16.63 -7.71
CA THR A 749 -26.25 -16.95 -8.93
C THR A 749 -27.71 -16.56 -8.78
N SER A 750 -28.26 -16.66 -7.56
CA SER A 750 -29.59 -16.18 -7.18
C SER A 750 -29.64 -15.74 -5.71
N ALA A 751 -30.63 -14.93 -5.37
CA ALA A 751 -30.90 -14.51 -4.00
C ALA A 751 -32.41 -14.44 -3.80
N VAL A 752 -32.90 -14.93 -2.66
CA VAL A 752 -34.33 -14.92 -2.29
C VAL A 752 -34.51 -14.46 -0.86
N ILE A 753 -35.66 -13.87 -0.56
CA ILE A 753 -36.08 -13.46 0.78
C ILE A 753 -37.23 -14.35 1.25
N GLY A 754 -37.26 -14.71 2.52
CA GLY A 754 -38.30 -15.58 3.07
C GLY A 754 -38.48 -15.39 4.57
N GLU A 755 -39.63 -15.80 5.10
CA GLU A 755 -39.91 -15.74 6.54
C GLU A 755 -39.02 -16.72 7.34
N ASP A 756 -38.49 -16.28 8.48
CA ASP A 756 -37.77 -17.17 9.40
C ASP A 756 -38.78 -18.05 10.14
N LYS A 757 -38.84 -19.34 9.79
CA LYS A 757 -39.73 -20.32 10.43
C LYS A 757 -39.54 -20.46 11.94
N ASN A 758 -38.39 -20.07 12.48
CA ASN A 758 -38.11 -20.17 13.92
C ASN A 758 -38.47 -18.89 14.69
N LYS A 759 -38.73 -17.78 13.99
CA LYS A 759 -39.03 -16.47 14.56
C LYS A 759 -40.12 -15.78 13.73
N PRO A 760 -41.40 -15.97 14.12
CA PRO A 760 -42.52 -15.24 13.52
C PRO A 760 -42.22 -13.74 13.51
N ASP A 761 -42.55 -13.06 12.42
CA ASP A 761 -42.29 -11.62 12.18
C ASP A 761 -40.83 -11.24 11.82
N SER A 762 -39.95 -12.19 11.51
CA SER A 762 -38.60 -11.91 10.99
C SER A 762 -38.34 -12.58 9.64
N TYR A 763 -37.36 -12.07 8.89
CA TYR A 763 -36.99 -12.62 7.58
C TYR A 763 -35.55 -13.15 7.53
N MET A 764 -35.29 -13.98 6.53
CA MET A 764 -33.97 -14.45 6.15
C MET A 764 -33.72 -14.14 4.68
N VAL A 765 -32.44 -13.99 4.33
CA VAL A 765 -32.00 -13.91 2.94
C VAL A 765 -31.16 -15.13 2.63
N LYS A 766 -31.53 -15.87 1.57
CA LYS A 766 -30.77 -17.01 1.07
C LYS A 766 -30.07 -16.61 -0.22
N PHE A 767 -28.74 -16.74 -0.22
CA PHE A 767 -27.89 -16.57 -1.40
C PHE A 767 -27.50 -17.93 -1.94
N THR A 768 -27.71 -18.19 -3.22
CA THR A 768 -27.16 -19.36 -3.91
C THR A 768 -25.92 -18.92 -4.68
N CYS A 769 -24.80 -19.63 -4.53
CA CYS A 769 -23.53 -19.36 -5.20
C CYS A 769 -23.25 -20.37 -6.32
N THR A 770 -22.22 -20.11 -7.13
CA THR A 770 -21.75 -21.03 -8.21
C THR A 770 -21.37 -22.41 -7.67
N ASP A 771 -20.75 -22.46 -6.50
CA ASP A 771 -20.23 -23.67 -5.85
C ASP A 771 -20.14 -23.48 -4.32
N GLY A 772 -19.75 -24.53 -3.61
CA GLY A 772 -19.69 -24.52 -2.15
C GLY A 772 -18.51 -23.73 -1.56
N ASP A 773 -17.41 -23.58 -2.29
CA ASP A 773 -16.28 -22.76 -1.84
C ASP A 773 -16.63 -21.27 -1.93
N GLY A 774 -17.35 -20.87 -2.98
CA GLY A 774 -17.94 -19.55 -3.13
C GLY A 774 -18.95 -19.22 -2.02
N ALA A 775 -19.79 -20.19 -1.63
CA ALA A 775 -20.72 -20.03 -0.52
C ALA A 775 -19.99 -19.84 0.83
N ARG A 776 -18.94 -20.62 1.10
CA ARG A 776 -18.11 -20.45 2.31
C ARG A 776 -17.39 -19.10 2.32
N LEU A 777 -16.86 -18.67 1.18
CA LEU A 777 -16.21 -17.36 1.02
C LEU A 777 -17.18 -16.21 1.31
N LEU A 778 -18.38 -16.28 0.74
CA LEU A 778 -19.44 -15.29 0.96
C LEU A 778 -19.88 -15.26 2.43
N ALA A 779 -20.11 -16.42 3.04
CA ALA A 779 -20.49 -16.51 4.45
C ALA A 779 -19.42 -15.90 5.37
N LYS A 780 -18.14 -16.26 5.17
CA LYS A 780 -17.03 -15.70 5.94
C LYS A 780 -16.93 -14.17 5.77
N SER A 781 -17.13 -13.67 4.55
CA SER A 781 -17.12 -12.23 4.27
C SER A 781 -18.25 -11.51 5.03
N ILE A 782 -19.47 -12.04 5.01
CA ILE A 782 -20.59 -11.46 5.74
C ILE A 782 -20.35 -11.52 7.25
N GLU A 783 -19.75 -12.60 7.77
CA GLU A 783 -19.37 -12.70 9.18
C GLU A 783 -18.37 -11.61 9.59
N CYS A 784 -17.32 -11.38 8.80
CA CYS A 784 -16.33 -10.32 9.05
C CYS A 784 -16.97 -8.92 9.07
N TYR A 785 -17.89 -8.65 8.15
CA TYR A 785 -18.55 -7.34 8.04
C TYR A 785 -19.63 -7.10 9.10
N THR A 786 -20.18 -8.16 9.71
CA THR A 786 -21.30 -8.05 10.65
C THR A 786 -20.85 -8.15 12.11
N THR A 787 -20.51 -9.34 12.59
CA THR A 787 -20.26 -9.61 14.01
C THR A 787 -18.87 -10.16 14.30
N ASN A 788 -18.07 -10.43 13.28
CA ASN A 788 -16.78 -11.13 13.34
C ASN A 788 -16.84 -12.45 14.14
N LYS A 789 -17.99 -13.16 14.05
CA LYS A 789 -18.26 -14.42 14.75
C LYS A 789 -18.92 -15.43 13.80
N PRO A 790 -18.46 -16.69 13.81
CA PRO A 790 -19.08 -17.76 13.05
C PRO A 790 -20.53 -17.94 13.47
N GLY A 791 -21.43 -18.07 12.50
CA GLY A 791 -22.86 -18.23 12.75
C GLY A 791 -23.76 -18.12 11.53
N ILE A 792 -23.20 -17.90 10.33
CA ILE A 792 -23.96 -17.96 9.08
C ILE A 792 -24.06 -19.41 8.62
N LEU A 793 -25.26 -19.82 8.24
CA LEU A 793 -25.51 -21.18 7.80
C LEU A 793 -25.09 -21.34 6.33
N VAL A 794 -24.28 -22.35 6.05
CA VAL A 794 -23.88 -22.72 4.69
C VAL A 794 -24.30 -24.17 4.42
N ASP A 795 -25.12 -24.39 3.40
CA ASP A 795 -25.52 -25.73 2.94
C ASP A 795 -25.21 -25.88 1.44
N LYS A 796 -24.25 -26.75 1.12
CA LYS A 796 -23.70 -26.90 -0.25
C LYS A 796 -23.24 -25.56 -0.81
N ASN A 797 -23.99 -25.00 -1.76
CA ASN A 797 -23.73 -23.72 -2.41
C ASN A 797 -24.70 -22.62 -1.94
N GLU A 798 -25.46 -22.83 -0.88
CA GLU A 798 -26.41 -21.86 -0.31
C GLU A 798 -25.85 -21.23 0.98
N VAL A 799 -26.07 -19.93 1.16
CA VAL A 799 -25.72 -19.15 2.35
C VAL A 799 -26.99 -18.51 2.89
N ILE A 800 -27.34 -18.78 4.14
CA ILE A 800 -28.57 -18.26 4.76
C ILE A 800 -28.19 -17.29 5.87
N VAL A 801 -28.68 -16.05 5.74
CA VAL A 801 -28.37 -14.93 6.64
C VAL A 801 -29.66 -14.42 7.28
N ASP A 802 -29.63 -14.23 8.60
CA ASP A 802 -30.76 -13.68 9.35
C ASP A 802 -30.93 -12.16 9.14
N GLU A 803 -32.12 -11.65 9.47
CA GLU A 803 -32.48 -10.23 9.40
C GLU A 803 -31.50 -9.31 10.15
N ALA A 804 -31.02 -9.72 11.33
CA ALA A 804 -30.12 -8.86 12.12
C ALA A 804 -28.78 -8.66 11.39
N ARG A 805 -28.18 -9.74 10.89
CA ARG A 805 -26.92 -9.71 10.16
C ARG A 805 -27.06 -9.01 8.81
N ILE A 806 -28.14 -9.23 8.06
CA ILE A 806 -28.31 -8.57 6.77
C ILE A 806 -28.50 -7.04 6.93
N ASN A 807 -29.18 -6.61 7.99
CA ASN A 807 -29.32 -5.18 8.30
C ASN A 807 -27.98 -4.54 8.69
N ILE A 808 -27.18 -5.20 9.53
CA ILE A 808 -25.82 -4.73 9.88
C ILE A 808 -24.94 -4.67 8.62
N LEU A 809 -25.02 -5.70 7.76
CA LEU A 809 -24.26 -5.77 6.52
C LEU A 809 -24.54 -4.58 5.61
N PHE A 810 -25.83 -4.30 5.35
CA PHE A 810 -26.22 -3.16 4.52
C PHE A 810 -25.83 -1.82 5.13
N GLN A 811 -25.97 -1.65 6.45
CA GLN A 811 -25.51 -0.46 7.15
C GLN A 811 -23.99 -0.25 6.99
N LYS A 812 -23.19 -1.32 7.16
CA LYS A 812 -21.73 -1.28 7.04
C LYS A 812 -21.24 -1.02 5.62
N LEU A 813 -21.98 -1.50 4.63
CA LEU A 813 -21.68 -1.28 3.22
C LEU A 813 -22.23 0.05 2.68
N GLY A 814 -22.97 0.81 3.50
CA GLY A 814 -23.59 2.08 3.09
C GLY A 814 -24.70 1.89 2.05
N VAL A 815 -25.39 0.74 2.08
CA VAL A 815 -26.40 0.39 1.08
C VAL A 815 -27.80 0.42 1.70
N ASP A 816 -28.76 0.98 0.97
CA ASP A 816 -30.13 1.10 1.45
C ASP A 816 -30.90 -0.22 1.26
N GLY A 817 -30.91 -1.05 2.30
CA GLY A 817 -31.61 -2.34 2.31
C GLY A 817 -33.10 -2.25 1.95
N LYS A 818 -33.75 -1.11 2.23
CA LYS A 818 -35.16 -0.87 1.88
C LYS A 818 -35.40 -0.77 0.36
N LYS A 819 -34.35 -0.59 -0.43
CA LYS A 819 -34.38 -0.60 -1.90
C LYS A 819 -33.97 -1.94 -2.51
N ILE A 820 -33.35 -2.84 -1.73
CA ILE A 820 -32.85 -4.14 -2.22
C ILE A 820 -33.84 -5.24 -1.90
N LEU A 821 -34.24 -5.34 -0.63
CA LEU A 821 -35.01 -6.47 -0.10
C LEU A 821 -36.36 -6.65 -0.80
N PRO A 822 -37.15 -5.60 -1.10
CA PRO A 822 -38.41 -5.75 -1.83
C PRO A 822 -38.25 -6.21 -3.28
N ASN A 823 -37.03 -6.16 -3.83
CA ASN A 823 -36.71 -6.54 -5.20
C ASN A 823 -36.11 -7.95 -5.31
N LEU A 824 -36.14 -8.73 -4.22
CA LEU A 824 -35.78 -10.14 -4.21
C LEU A 824 -37.04 -11.00 -4.38
N PRO A 825 -36.98 -12.11 -5.13
CA PRO A 825 -38.05 -13.09 -5.16
C PRO A 825 -38.33 -13.63 -3.75
N GLU A 826 -39.62 -13.78 -3.41
CA GLU A 826 -40.05 -14.43 -2.17
C GLU A 826 -39.99 -15.96 -2.30
N ASP A 827 -39.43 -16.64 -1.30
CA ASP A 827 -39.40 -18.10 -1.22
C ASP A 827 -39.48 -18.58 0.24
N ILE A 828 -39.88 -19.83 0.46
CA ILE A 828 -39.94 -20.43 1.79
C ILE A 828 -38.54 -20.91 2.19
N ILE A 829 -37.89 -20.18 3.10
CA ILE A 829 -36.57 -20.56 3.62
C ILE A 829 -36.76 -21.49 4.83
N ALA A 830 -36.46 -22.78 4.66
CA ALA A 830 -36.41 -23.73 5.77
C ALA A 830 -34.95 -23.86 6.23
N PRO A 831 -34.60 -23.48 7.48
CA PRO A 831 -33.25 -23.71 7.97
C PRO A 831 -32.98 -25.23 8.00
N PRO A 832 -31.85 -25.71 7.43
CA PRO A 832 -31.51 -27.11 7.49
C PRO A 832 -31.30 -27.54 8.95
N LYS A 833 -31.67 -28.78 9.28
CA LYS A 833 -31.40 -29.38 10.60
C LYS A 833 -29.90 -29.31 10.85
N SER A 834 -29.52 -28.66 11.95
CA SER A 834 -28.14 -28.29 12.25
C SER A 834 -27.15 -29.43 12.06
N ASN A 835 -26.22 -29.28 11.12
CA ASN A 835 -24.87 -29.82 11.28
C ASN A 835 -23.97 -28.61 11.48
N ARG A 836 -23.67 -28.31 12.76
CA ARG A 836 -22.62 -27.35 13.10
C ARG A 836 -21.29 -27.94 12.62
N PHE A 837 -20.56 -27.18 11.81
CA PHE A 837 -19.12 -27.38 11.61
C PHE A 837 -18.36 -26.70 12.73
#